data_AF-F6BES3-F1
#
_entry.id   AF-F6BES3-F1
#
_cell.length_a   1.000
_cell.length_b   1.000
_cell.length_c   1.000
_cell.angle_alpha   90.00
_cell.angle_beta   90.00
_cell.angle_gamma   90.00
#
_symmetry.space_group_name_H-M   'P 1'
#
loop_
_entity.id
_entity.type
_entity.pdbx_description
1 polymer ?
#
loop_
_entity_poly.entity_id
_entity_poly.type
_entity_poly.pdbx_seq_one_letter_code
_entity_poly.pdbx_strand_id
1 'polypeptide(L)'
;MEVFSVKFKTTEELPEPSPRLIDQVIGQDEAVKVVLSAVKNKRHVLLLGDPGVGKSMIVKAVGEILDEFDNFTPYTIIAKPNLKNPEKPIVELIEGEYKEDTKEEKISIPTQPPSLMTLFLIMIAFTVILSWLMGGLPESKMLATIAIVAIVGSLIAFVSIFLGVLGATKSSMPNAINPADLKPVVLYECKKRPLVRASAYNVTKLLGDVKHCPLGGRPPLGTPPHKRIVLGAIHEAHKGILYVDEIKTMPLEVQDYILTALQDKQLQISGRNPNSSGATVETNPIPCDFILIMSGNMDDVHNLRAPLLDRIDYKIVLKNKMDNTLENRDKLLQFIVQEIRNNNLNPMTYDACCEIVKLAQLLAGSRDKLTLRLRKLSNIIKMANDIALGKDIEEIKGNIEKDEYKSIGNSNKKVYITAEHVRKVIESGIYSLSKQVALEYLRDFKRYKHIVPNDEPKVGIIYGLAVLGEDGLGDVTKIITQIVDSKNPGTHLLNISGDLAKHSITLASALSKKLIAEGKLPLPKKDIDLTSKEIYIQFSQSYSKIDGDSATAAACLSIISALLEIPLKQDFAITGSLDLSGNILAVGGINEKINAAKEYGFKRVIIPEANMIDVIDPEGIEIIPVKTLDELIPLVFDLDSISKN
;
A
#
# COMPACT_ATOMS: atom_id res chain seq x y z
N MET A 1 21.93 -31.01 4.92
CA MET A 1 22.05 -29.76 5.71
C MET A 1 20.73 -29.52 6.38
N GLU A 2 20.71 -29.28 7.69
CA GLU A 2 19.47 -28.92 8.40
C GLU A 2 18.97 -27.56 7.88
N VAL A 3 17.68 -27.47 7.53
CA VAL A 3 17.08 -26.25 6.97
C VAL A 3 16.78 -25.25 8.07
N PHE A 4 16.31 -25.73 9.22
CA PHE A 4 15.97 -24.95 10.41
C PHE A 4 16.86 -25.39 11.59
N SER A 5 17.03 -24.53 12.60
CA SER A 5 17.77 -24.89 13.82
C SER A 5 17.00 -25.85 14.73
N VAL A 6 15.66 -25.81 14.67
CA VAL A 6 14.77 -26.64 15.50
C VAL A 6 14.33 -27.87 14.72
N LYS A 7 14.34 -29.03 15.38
CA LYS A 7 13.78 -30.28 14.83
C LYS A 7 12.32 -30.40 15.22
N PHE A 8 11.45 -30.51 14.23
CA PHE A 8 10.01 -30.67 14.40
C PHE A 8 9.44 -31.51 13.26
N LYS A 9 8.29 -32.16 13.48
CA LYS A 9 7.56 -32.85 12.40
C LYS A 9 6.50 -31.95 11.77
N THR A 10 5.81 -31.18 12.61
CA THR A 10 4.74 -30.27 12.18
C THR A 10 4.82 -28.95 12.94
N THR A 11 4.21 -27.90 12.38
CA THR A 11 4.13 -26.59 13.04
C THR A 11 3.22 -26.58 14.29
N GLU A 12 2.61 -27.70 14.69
CA GLU A 12 1.95 -27.84 16.01
C GLU A 12 2.99 -27.91 17.15
N GLU A 13 4.18 -28.45 16.88
CA GLU A 13 5.23 -28.67 17.87
C GLU A 13 6.05 -27.40 18.15
N LEU A 14 5.84 -26.34 17.37
CA LEU A 14 6.57 -25.09 17.46
C LEU A 14 5.90 -24.11 18.45
N PRO A 15 6.68 -23.26 19.13
CA PRO A 15 6.15 -22.31 20.09
C PRO A 15 5.17 -21.33 19.45
N GLU A 16 4.21 -20.87 20.23
CA GLU A 16 3.29 -19.81 19.81
C GLU A 16 4.07 -18.52 19.48
N PRO A 17 3.63 -17.74 18.48
CA PRO A 17 4.23 -16.46 18.17
C PRO A 17 4.30 -15.55 19.40
N SER A 18 5.34 -14.70 19.48
CA SER A 18 5.43 -13.69 20.55
C SER A 18 4.14 -12.88 20.62
N PRO A 19 3.58 -12.61 21.81
CA PRO A 19 2.38 -11.78 21.94
C PRO A 19 2.61 -10.32 21.51
N ARG A 20 3.87 -9.87 21.43
CA ARG A 20 4.23 -8.53 20.99
C ARG A 20 4.43 -8.50 19.48
N LEU A 21 3.68 -7.66 18.77
CA LEU A 21 3.81 -7.54 17.31
C LEU A 21 5.21 -7.13 16.86
N ILE A 22 5.99 -6.45 17.70
CA ILE A 22 7.33 -5.98 17.34
C ILE A 22 8.33 -7.12 17.14
N ASP A 23 8.19 -8.20 17.91
CA ASP A 23 9.02 -9.40 17.78
C ASP A 23 8.56 -10.29 16.61
N GLN A 24 7.39 -9.99 16.03
CA GLN A 24 6.86 -10.69 14.88
C GLN A 24 7.32 -10.08 13.54
N VAL A 25 7.93 -8.90 13.55
CA VAL A 25 8.43 -8.26 12.32
C VAL A 25 9.64 -9.02 11.80
N ILE A 26 9.52 -9.60 10.61
CA ILE A 26 10.57 -10.43 10.03
C ILE A 26 11.48 -9.62 9.10
N GLY A 27 12.79 -9.71 9.34
CA GLY A 27 13.84 -9.22 8.42
C GLY A 27 13.97 -7.70 8.31
N GLN A 28 13.31 -6.93 9.18
CA GLN A 28 13.33 -5.46 9.20
C GLN A 28 13.89 -4.90 10.52
N ASP A 29 14.79 -5.63 11.18
CA ASP A 29 15.30 -5.32 12.52
C ASP A 29 15.85 -3.88 12.65
N GLU A 30 16.62 -3.44 11.65
CA GLU A 30 17.17 -2.07 11.59
C GLU A 30 16.08 -1.02 11.42
N ALA A 31 15.13 -1.24 10.51
CA ALA A 31 14.04 -0.32 10.26
C ALA A 31 13.16 -0.14 11.51
N VAL A 32 12.85 -1.24 12.20
CA VAL A 32 12.11 -1.21 13.47
C VAL A 32 12.85 -0.35 14.50
N LYS A 33 14.16 -0.56 14.70
CA LYS A 33 14.97 0.26 15.64
C LYS A 33 14.95 1.75 15.30
N VAL A 34 15.07 2.09 14.01
CA VAL A 34 15.05 3.49 13.57
C VAL A 34 13.67 4.11 13.80
N VAL A 35 12.57 3.40 13.48
CA VAL A 35 11.21 3.90 13.72
C VAL A 35 10.97 4.11 15.22
N LEU A 36 11.39 3.18 16.08
CA LEU A 36 11.29 3.33 17.54
C LEU A 36 12.04 4.55 18.04
N SER A 37 13.27 4.75 17.57
CA SER A 37 14.08 5.91 17.92
C SER A 37 13.42 7.22 17.45
N ALA A 38 12.87 7.24 16.24
CA ALA A 38 12.15 8.39 15.71
C ALA A 38 10.93 8.74 16.56
N VAL A 39 10.09 7.74 16.88
CA VAL A 39 8.89 7.94 17.68
C VAL A 39 9.23 8.40 19.10
N LYS A 40 10.23 7.81 19.75
CA LYS A 40 10.72 8.23 21.07
C LYS A 40 11.20 9.69 21.07
N ASN A 41 11.82 10.14 19.99
CA ASN A 41 12.30 11.50 19.83
C ASN A 41 11.25 12.47 19.24
N LYS A 42 10.00 12.02 19.08
CA LYS A 42 8.88 12.78 18.45
C LYS A 42 9.21 13.29 17.05
N ARG A 43 9.84 12.44 16.24
CA ARG A 43 10.29 12.73 14.87
C ARG A 43 9.43 12.01 13.83
N HIS A 44 9.28 12.65 12.67
CA HIS A 44 8.44 12.13 11.59
C HIS A 44 9.20 11.10 10.74
N VAL A 45 8.45 10.15 10.16
CA VAL A 45 9.03 9.01 9.44
C VAL A 45 8.36 8.80 8.08
N LEU A 46 9.15 8.52 7.05
CA LEU A 46 8.72 8.01 5.76
C LEU A 46 9.27 6.59 5.55
N LEU A 47 8.37 5.62 5.35
CA LEU A 47 8.67 4.22 5.07
C LEU A 47 8.43 3.90 3.60
N LEU A 48 9.49 3.57 2.86
CA LEU A 48 9.42 3.19 1.45
C LEU A 48 9.76 1.72 1.27
N GLY A 49 9.10 1.05 0.35
CA GLY A 49 9.45 -0.33 -0.01
C GLY A 49 8.41 -1.00 -0.87
N ASP A 50 8.69 -2.22 -1.32
CA ASP A 50 7.75 -2.99 -2.14
C ASP A 50 6.44 -3.32 -1.39
N PRO A 51 5.35 -3.64 -2.10
CA PRO A 51 4.14 -4.17 -1.47
C PRO A 51 4.44 -5.47 -0.69
N GLY A 52 3.92 -5.56 0.53
CA GLY A 52 4.00 -6.80 1.33
C GLY A 52 5.31 -7.02 2.10
N VAL A 53 6.16 -6.00 2.25
CA VAL A 53 7.42 -6.06 3.05
C VAL A 53 7.26 -5.69 4.53
N GLY A 54 6.04 -5.44 4.99
CA GLY A 54 5.76 -5.18 6.42
C GLY A 54 5.60 -3.71 6.82
N LYS A 55 5.46 -2.76 5.89
CA LYS A 55 5.24 -1.31 6.16
C LYS A 55 4.20 -1.06 7.25
N SER A 56 2.97 -1.51 7.02
CA SER A 56 1.87 -1.32 7.98
C SER A 56 2.10 -2.12 9.27
N MET A 57 2.73 -3.30 9.20
CA MET A 57 3.02 -4.16 10.36
C MET A 57 3.99 -3.49 11.34
N ILE A 58 5.06 -2.87 10.84
CA ILE A 58 6.00 -2.08 11.66
C ILE A 58 5.25 -0.98 12.41
N VAL A 59 4.35 -0.26 11.73
CA VAL A 59 3.57 0.81 12.37
C VAL A 59 2.56 0.27 13.38
N LYS A 60 1.92 -0.88 13.10
CA LYS A 60 1.05 -1.55 14.10
C LYS A 60 1.86 -1.89 15.35
N ALA A 61 3.02 -2.52 15.16
CA ALA A 61 3.91 -2.96 16.23
C ALA A 61 4.38 -1.80 17.11
N VAL A 62 4.81 -0.71 16.48
CA VAL A 62 5.20 0.51 17.20
C VAL A 62 4.01 1.14 17.93
N GLY A 63 2.83 1.09 17.32
CA GLY A 63 1.56 1.54 17.90
C GLY A 63 1.16 0.85 19.19
N GLU A 64 1.45 -0.45 19.34
CA GLU A 64 1.08 -1.22 20.53
C GLU A 64 1.91 -0.85 21.76
N ILE A 65 3.17 -0.49 21.57
CA ILE A 65 4.09 -0.12 22.66
C ILE A 65 4.19 1.39 22.86
N LEU A 66 3.30 2.16 22.24
CA LEU A 66 3.29 3.63 22.33
C LEU A 66 3.16 4.15 23.77
N ASP A 67 2.39 3.43 24.58
CA ASP A 67 2.14 3.78 25.98
C ASP A 67 3.36 3.45 26.89
N GLU A 68 4.34 2.67 26.40
CA GLU A 68 5.55 2.32 27.17
C GLU A 68 6.62 3.44 27.14
N PHE A 69 6.57 4.37 26.18
CA PHE A 69 7.63 5.35 25.98
C PHE A 69 7.65 6.50 26.99
N ASP A 70 6.48 7.01 27.37
CA ASP A 70 6.31 8.19 28.24
C ASP A 70 4.94 8.16 28.93
N ASN A 71 4.81 8.83 30.08
CA ASN A 71 3.53 9.01 30.76
C ASN A 71 2.52 9.76 29.85
N PHE A 72 1.45 9.07 29.44
CA PHE A 72 0.37 9.65 28.65
C PHE A 72 -0.72 10.22 29.57
N THR A 73 -1.10 11.47 29.34
CA THR A 73 -2.24 12.12 30.00
C THR A 73 -3.48 11.97 29.12
N PRO A 74 -4.53 11.25 29.57
CA PRO A 74 -5.81 11.23 28.87
C PRO A 74 -6.37 12.64 28.66
N TYR A 75 -7.08 12.86 27.58
CA TYR A 75 -7.68 14.15 27.27
C TYR A 75 -9.00 14.00 26.53
N THR A 76 -9.87 15.00 26.69
CA THR A 76 -11.14 15.11 26.00
C THR A 76 -11.18 16.42 25.21
N ILE A 77 -11.57 16.34 23.94
CA ILE A 77 -11.80 17.52 23.10
C ILE A 77 -13.29 17.85 23.15
N ILE A 78 -13.63 19.06 23.58
CA ILE A 78 -15.01 19.54 23.66
C ILE A 78 -15.22 20.78 22.81
N ALA A 79 -16.44 20.95 22.31
CA ALA A 79 -16.88 22.13 21.57
C ALA A 79 -17.90 22.92 22.38
N LYS A 80 -17.65 24.22 22.58
CA LYS A 80 -18.49 25.18 23.27
C LYS A 80 -19.05 26.22 22.29
N PRO A 81 -20.27 26.73 22.53
CA PRO A 81 -20.80 27.85 21.78
C PRO A 81 -20.00 29.13 22.08
N ASN A 82 -19.80 29.95 21.05
CA ASN A 82 -19.26 31.29 21.23
C ASN A 82 -20.40 32.32 21.14
N LEU A 83 -20.78 32.89 22.29
CA LEU A 83 -21.91 33.83 22.39
C LEU A 83 -21.66 35.16 21.65
N LYS A 84 -20.39 35.57 21.50
CA LYS A 84 -20.03 36.81 20.79
C LYS A 84 -20.03 36.62 19.28
N ASN A 85 -19.57 35.46 18.81
CA ASN A 85 -19.55 35.11 17.40
C ASN A 85 -19.93 33.63 17.19
N PRO A 86 -21.22 33.33 16.93
CA PRO A 86 -21.69 31.95 16.79
C PRO A 86 -20.99 31.14 15.68
N GLU A 87 -20.56 31.80 14.60
CA GLU A 87 -19.83 31.16 13.49
C GLU A 87 -18.39 30.78 13.86
N LYS A 88 -17.89 31.23 15.01
CA LYS A 88 -16.57 30.87 15.56
C LYS A 88 -16.67 30.09 16.86
N PRO A 89 -17.15 28.83 16.82
CA PRO A 89 -17.25 28.00 18.01
C PRO A 89 -15.88 27.74 18.64
N ILE A 90 -15.87 27.57 19.97
CA ILE A 90 -14.64 27.39 20.74
C ILE A 90 -14.46 25.90 21.01
N VAL A 91 -13.35 25.33 20.57
CA VAL A 91 -12.95 23.96 20.83
C VAL A 91 -11.79 23.97 21.82
N GLU A 92 -11.96 23.26 22.93
CA GLU A 92 -10.99 23.18 24.02
C GLU A 92 -10.58 21.73 24.26
N LEU A 93 -9.31 21.56 24.62
CA LEU A 93 -8.77 20.29 25.10
C LEU A 93 -8.74 20.34 26.63
N ILE A 94 -9.39 19.39 27.27
CA ILE A 94 -9.41 19.20 28.72
C ILE A 94 -8.58 17.97 29.04
N GLU A 95 -7.60 18.10 29.93
CA GLU A 95 -6.82 16.96 30.42
C GLU A 95 -7.59 16.23 31.53
N GLY A 96 -7.65 14.89 31.45
CA GLY A 96 -8.41 14.04 32.38
C GLY A 96 -9.82 13.67 31.89
N GLU A 97 -10.62 13.03 32.76
CA GLU A 97 -12.01 12.69 32.47
C GLU A 97 -12.90 13.93 32.56
N TYR A 98 -13.57 14.26 31.45
CA TYR A 98 -14.58 15.32 31.44
C TYR A 98 -15.79 14.91 32.28
N LYS A 99 -16.07 15.67 33.35
CA LYS A 99 -17.33 15.59 34.09
C LYS A 99 -18.16 16.82 33.74
N GLU A 100 -19.39 16.59 33.28
CA GLU A 100 -20.32 17.68 32.98
C GLU A 100 -20.62 18.42 34.29
N ASP A 101 -20.20 19.68 34.40
CA ASP A 101 -20.50 20.52 35.56
C ASP A 101 -22.02 20.69 35.66
N THR A 102 -22.62 20.08 36.67
CA THR A 102 -24.06 20.17 37.00
C THR A 102 -24.45 21.51 37.62
N LYS A 103 -23.49 22.41 37.84
CA LYS A 103 -23.78 23.79 38.21
C LYS A 103 -24.24 24.52 36.96
N GLU A 104 -25.56 24.51 36.74
CA GLU A 104 -26.22 25.48 35.87
C GLU A 104 -25.72 26.88 36.27
N GLU A 105 -24.76 27.42 35.51
CA GLU A 105 -24.55 28.86 35.51
C GLU A 105 -25.91 29.45 35.14
N LYS A 106 -26.60 30.03 36.13
CA LYS A 106 -27.79 30.84 35.93
C LYS A 106 -27.36 32.03 35.08
N ILE A 107 -27.27 31.83 33.77
CA ILE A 107 -27.15 32.91 32.80
C ILE A 107 -28.34 33.81 33.08
N SER A 108 -28.06 35.02 33.52
CA SER A 108 -29.06 36.00 33.90
C SER A 108 -29.92 36.33 32.68
N ILE A 109 -31.06 35.65 32.57
CA ILE A 109 -32.09 35.97 31.59
C ILE A 109 -32.60 37.37 32.00
N PRO A 110 -32.56 38.38 31.12
CA PRO A 110 -33.18 39.66 31.43
C PRO A 110 -34.66 39.40 31.72
N THR A 111 -35.11 39.78 32.91
CA THR A 111 -36.48 39.59 33.38
C THR A 111 -37.46 40.08 32.34
N GLN A 112 -38.35 39.18 31.88
CA GLN A 112 -39.42 39.55 30.95
C GLN A 112 -40.27 40.68 31.57
N PRO A 113 -40.64 41.72 30.80
CA PRO A 113 -41.60 42.69 31.28
C PRO A 113 -42.94 41.99 31.58
N PRO A 114 -43.71 42.47 32.57
CA PRO A 114 -44.99 41.86 32.92
C PRO A 114 -45.92 41.81 31.71
N SER A 115 -46.57 40.67 31.49
CA SER A 115 -47.53 40.50 30.40
C SER A 115 -48.69 41.50 30.52
N LEU A 116 -49.31 41.86 29.39
CA LEU A 116 -50.48 42.75 29.36
C LEU A 116 -51.59 42.30 30.31
N MET A 117 -51.77 40.97 30.49
CA MET A 117 -52.73 40.39 31.44
C MET A 117 -52.41 40.73 32.90
N THR A 118 -51.13 40.66 33.29
CA THR A 118 -50.67 41.05 34.64
C THR A 118 -50.85 42.55 34.91
N LEU A 119 -50.54 43.40 33.93
CA LEU A 119 -50.79 44.84 34.03
C LEU A 119 -52.30 45.14 34.17
N PHE A 120 -53.13 44.42 33.42
CA PHE A 120 -54.58 44.56 33.48
C PHE A 120 -55.15 44.12 34.85
N LEU A 121 -54.65 43.01 35.40
CA LEU A 121 -55.03 42.54 36.74
C LEU A 121 -54.62 43.52 37.85
N ILE A 122 -53.43 44.13 37.76
CA ILE A 122 -52.99 45.17 38.69
C ILE A 122 -53.90 46.40 38.62
N MET A 123 -54.31 46.79 37.40
CA MET A 123 -55.22 47.91 37.20
C MET A 123 -56.62 47.62 37.80
N ILE A 124 -57.14 46.39 37.64
CA ILE A 124 -58.40 45.97 38.26
C ILE A 124 -58.29 45.92 39.78
N ALA A 125 -57.20 45.38 40.33
CA ALA A 125 -56.98 45.33 41.77
C ALA A 125 -56.94 46.76 42.36
N PHE A 126 -56.29 47.69 41.66
CA PHE A 126 -56.22 49.09 42.07
C PHE A 126 -57.60 49.78 42.06
N THR A 127 -58.42 49.56 41.02
CA THR A 127 -59.77 50.16 40.97
C THR A 127 -60.69 49.61 42.06
N VAL A 128 -60.58 48.31 42.38
CA VAL A 128 -61.35 47.68 43.47
C VAL A 128 -60.93 48.22 44.84
N ILE A 129 -59.62 48.34 45.10
CA ILE A 129 -59.09 48.89 46.36
C ILE A 129 -59.54 50.35 46.55
N LEU A 130 -59.50 51.14 45.49
CA LEU A 130 -59.87 52.55 45.51
C LEU A 130 -61.38 52.75 45.71
N SER A 131 -62.19 51.85 45.13
CA SER A 131 -63.64 51.80 45.32
C SER A 131 -64.02 51.42 46.76
N TRP A 132 -63.26 50.49 47.37
CA TRP A 132 -63.43 50.13 48.79
C TRP A 132 -63.08 51.28 49.73
N LEU A 133 -61.99 52.02 49.45
CA LEU A 133 -61.58 53.19 50.24
C LEU A 133 -62.59 54.34 50.20
N MET A 134 -63.40 54.45 49.14
CA MET A 134 -64.40 55.50 48.96
C MET A 134 -65.65 55.34 49.83
N GLY A 135 -65.91 54.14 50.39
CA GLY A 135 -67.14 53.83 51.14
C GLY A 135 -67.33 54.58 52.47
N GLY A 136 -66.35 55.39 52.91
CA GLY A 136 -66.37 56.10 54.19
C GLY A 136 -66.43 57.64 54.11
N LEU A 137 -66.65 58.24 52.94
CA LEU A 137 -66.55 59.69 52.74
C LEU A 137 -67.92 60.42 52.76
N PRO A 138 -68.01 61.63 53.34
CA PRO A 138 -69.25 62.42 53.36
C PRO A 138 -69.65 62.96 51.96
N GLU A 139 -70.96 63.03 51.70
CA GLU A 139 -71.54 63.32 50.37
C GLU A 139 -71.06 64.63 49.73
N SER A 140 -70.68 65.63 50.53
CA SER A 140 -70.26 66.95 50.04
C SER A 140 -68.91 66.96 49.27
N LYS A 141 -68.14 65.86 49.30
CA LYS A 141 -66.84 65.75 48.58
C LYS A 141 -66.80 64.63 47.54
N MET A 142 -67.89 63.88 47.34
CA MET A 142 -67.88 62.70 46.47
C MET A 142 -67.58 63.04 45.00
N LEU A 143 -68.20 64.09 44.45
CA LEU A 143 -68.01 64.49 43.04
C LEU A 143 -66.55 64.85 42.71
N ALA A 144 -65.90 65.63 43.58
CA ALA A 144 -64.49 66.02 43.40
C ALA A 144 -63.55 64.80 43.52
N THR A 145 -63.86 63.89 44.44
CA THR A 145 -63.03 62.70 44.68
C THR A 145 -63.15 61.71 43.51
N ILE A 146 -64.35 61.52 42.96
CA ILE A 146 -64.59 60.67 41.77
C ILE A 146 -63.83 61.20 40.55
N ALA A 147 -63.83 62.52 40.33
CA ALA A 147 -63.12 63.15 39.22
C ALA A 147 -61.59 62.95 39.31
N ILE A 148 -61.01 63.12 40.51
CA ILE A 148 -59.56 62.91 40.73
C ILE A 148 -59.18 61.44 40.49
N VAL A 149 -60.00 60.51 40.99
CA VAL A 149 -59.79 59.07 40.77
C VAL A 149 -59.88 58.69 39.30
N ALA A 150 -60.82 59.25 38.54
CA ALA A 150 -60.95 58.99 37.11
C ALA A 150 -59.73 59.49 36.32
N ILE A 151 -59.21 60.67 36.67
CA ILE A 151 -58.01 61.24 36.03
C ILE A 151 -56.78 60.38 36.34
N VAL A 152 -56.55 60.04 37.61
CA VAL A 152 -55.42 59.19 38.01
C VAL A 152 -55.53 57.79 37.38
N GLY A 153 -56.73 57.21 37.35
CA GLY A 153 -57.00 55.93 36.69
C GLY A 153 -56.69 55.96 35.19
N SER A 154 -57.12 57.03 34.49
CA SER A 154 -56.85 57.22 33.07
C SER A 154 -55.35 57.40 32.76
N LEU A 155 -54.62 58.09 33.64
CA LEU A 155 -53.17 58.28 33.52
C LEU A 155 -52.41 56.97 33.68
N ILE A 156 -52.76 56.16 34.68
CA ILE A 156 -52.15 54.84 34.90
C ILE A 156 -52.48 53.90 33.74
N ALA A 157 -53.72 53.91 33.24
CA ALA A 157 -54.12 53.12 32.07
C ALA A 157 -53.33 53.55 30.82
N PHE A 158 -53.19 54.84 30.58
CA PHE A 158 -52.40 55.38 29.47
C PHE A 158 -50.93 54.98 29.57
N VAL A 159 -50.30 55.14 30.74
CA VAL A 159 -48.89 54.74 30.97
C VAL A 159 -48.72 53.24 30.79
N SER A 160 -49.68 52.42 31.23
CA SER A 160 -49.65 50.96 31.08
C SER A 160 -49.77 50.53 29.61
N ILE A 161 -50.67 51.16 28.85
CA ILE A 161 -50.82 50.91 27.40
C ILE A 161 -49.58 51.41 26.65
N PHE A 162 -49.06 52.58 26.99
CA PHE A 162 -47.88 53.18 26.38
C PHE A 162 -46.62 52.33 26.62
N LEU A 163 -46.41 51.84 27.85
CA LEU A 163 -45.36 50.87 28.18
C LEU A 163 -45.57 49.53 27.48
N GLY A 164 -46.82 49.08 27.33
CA GLY A 164 -47.15 47.88 26.56
C GLY A 164 -46.77 47.99 25.08
N VAL A 165 -47.03 49.14 24.45
CA VAL A 165 -46.70 49.40 23.04
C VAL A 165 -45.19 49.59 22.83
N LEU A 166 -44.49 50.29 23.73
CA LEU A 166 -43.02 50.40 23.72
C LEU A 166 -42.31 49.09 24.08
N GLY A 167 -42.93 48.25 24.91
CA GLY A 167 -42.48 46.89 25.20
C GLY A 167 -42.64 45.97 24.00
N ALA A 168 -43.75 46.11 23.26
CA ALA A 168 -44.05 45.34 22.05
C ALA A 168 -43.05 45.59 20.90
N THR A 169 -42.51 46.81 20.78
CA THR A 169 -41.48 47.12 19.77
C THR A 169 -40.11 46.54 20.11
N LYS A 170 -39.81 46.25 21.39
CA LYS A 170 -38.61 45.51 21.82
C LYS A 170 -38.80 43.98 21.84
N SER A 171 -40.03 43.48 21.93
CA SER A 171 -40.33 42.04 22.04
C SER A 171 -40.45 41.30 20.70
N SER A 172 -40.25 41.98 19.56
CA SER A 172 -40.20 41.32 18.24
C SER A 172 -38.85 40.65 17.92
N MET A 173 -38.09 40.25 18.96
CA MET A 173 -36.96 39.33 18.85
C MET A 173 -37.25 38.06 19.66
N PRO A 174 -37.31 36.88 19.04
CA PRO A 174 -37.34 35.62 19.76
C PRO A 174 -35.92 35.28 20.24
N ASN A 175 -35.47 35.91 21.33
CA ASN A 175 -34.17 35.62 21.97
C ASN A 175 -34.33 34.88 23.30
N ALA A 176 -35.05 33.75 23.29
CA ALA A 176 -34.91 32.75 24.34
C ALA A 176 -34.04 31.61 23.78
N ILE A 177 -32.72 31.74 23.89
CA ILE A 177 -31.80 30.62 23.61
C ILE A 177 -32.13 29.53 24.63
N ASN A 178 -32.48 28.34 24.15
CA ASN A 178 -32.79 27.20 25.02
C ASN A 178 -31.49 26.80 25.77
N PRO A 179 -31.50 26.60 27.11
CA PRO A 179 -30.31 26.18 27.86
C PRO A 179 -29.63 24.93 27.28
N ALA A 180 -30.40 24.03 26.65
CA ALA A 180 -29.87 22.85 25.96
C ALA A 180 -28.98 23.19 24.74
N ASP A 181 -29.18 24.35 24.11
CA ASP A 181 -28.37 24.80 22.97
C ASP A 181 -27.03 25.38 23.38
N LEU A 182 -26.89 25.77 24.65
CA LEU A 182 -25.64 26.29 25.20
C LEU A 182 -24.71 25.19 25.75
N LYS A 183 -25.19 23.94 25.78
CA LYS A 183 -24.40 22.83 26.30
C LYS A 183 -23.19 22.53 25.42
N PRO A 184 -22.01 22.30 26.03
CA PRO A 184 -20.85 21.80 25.33
C PRO A 184 -21.11 20.40 24.76
N VAL A 185 -20.42 20.06 23.68
CA VAL A 185 -20.46 18.73 23.07
C VAL A 185 -19.08 18.11 23.15
N VAL A 186 -19.00 16.88 23.65
CA VAL A 186 -17.79 16.08 23.59
C VAL A 186 -17.58 15.61 22.16
N LEU A 187 -16.46 16.00 21.55
CA LEU A 187 -16.11 15.62 20.19
C LEU A 187 -15.26 14.35 20.15
N TYR A 188 -14.34 14.18 21.12
CA TYR A 188 -13.43 13.03 21.18
C TYR A 188 -12.92 12.80 22.60
N GLU A 189 -12.85 11.54 23.02
CA GLU A 189 -12.27 11.10 24.29
C GLU A 189 -11.06 10.19 24.03
N CYS A 190 -9.88 10.65 24.44
CA CYS A 190 -8.64 9.92 24.27
C CYS A 190 -8.18 9.30 25.58
N LYS A 191 -8.36 7.99 25.73
CA LYS A 191 -7.98 7.23 26.95
C LYS A 191 -6.53 6.75 26.95
N LYS A 192 -5.99 6.46 25.77
CA LYS A 192 -4.63 5.95 25.55
C LYS A 192 -4.02 6.62 24.33
N ARG A 193 -2.71 6.53 24.17
CA ARG A 193 -2.02 7.21 23.06
C ARG A 193 -2.57 6.71 21.71
N PRO A 194 -3.07 7.62 20.83
CA PRO A 194 -3.77 7.19 19.63
C PRO A 194 -2.80 6.79 18.52
N LEU A 195 -3.12 5.70 17.81
CA LEU A 195 -2.58 5.40 16.48
C LEU A 195 -3.72 5.55 15.47
N VAL A 196 -3.76 6.68 14.77
CA VAL A 196 -4.80 6.98 13.78
C VAL A 196 -4.31 6.61 12.40
N ARG A 197 -4.97 5.63 11.76
CA ARG A 197 -4.66 5.22 10.38
C ARG A 197 -5.57 5.96 9.41
N ALA A 198 -4.97 6.82 8.60
CA ALA A 198 -5.64 7.65 7.61
C ALA A 198 -5.31 7.23 6.16
N SER A 199 -5.19 5.92 5.92
CA SER A 199 -5.03 5.37 4.57
C SER A 199 -6.31 5.57 3.75
N ALA A 200 -6.19 6.13 2.54
CA ALA A 200 -7.32 6.41 1.63
C ALA A 200 -8.44 7.30 2.24
N TYR A 201 -8.10 8.18 3.18
CA TYR A 201 -9.09 9.11 3.74
C TYR A 201 -9.39 10.23 2.74
N ASN A 202 -10.67 10.61 2.67
CA ASN A 202 -11.03 11.84 1.99
C ASN A 202 -10.56 13.06 2.81
N VAL A 203 -10.53 14.22 2.16
CA VAL A 203 -10.07 15.47 2.74
C VAL A 203 -10.81 15.81 4.04
N THR A 204 -12.12 15.59 4.08
CA THR A 204 -12.97 15.90 5.25
C THR A 204 -12.71 14.99 6.44
N LYS A 205 -12.52 13.69 6.24
CA LYS A 205 -12.20 12.76 7.33
C LYS A 205 -10.80 12.98 7.88
N LEU A 206 -9.86 13.41 7.04
CA LEU A 206 -8.51 13.71 7.51
C LEU A 206 -8.43 15.03 8.28
N LEU A 207 -9.02 16.10 7.73
CA LEU A 207 -8.83 17.47 8.22
C LEU A 207 -9.99 17.99 9.07
N GLY A 208 -11.11 17.27 9.14
CA GLY A 208 -12.33 17.70 9.80
C GLY A 208 -13.25 18.51 8.88
N ASP A 209 -14.49 18.69 9.31
CA ASP A 209 -15.52 19.44 8.57
C ASP A 209 -16.62 19.95 9.53
N VAL A 210 -17.51 20.79 9.01
CA VAL A 210 -18.70 21.28 9.72
C VAL A 210 -19.96 20.83 8.98
N LYS A 211 -20.83 20.08 9.66
CA LYS A 211 -22.08 19.56 9.07
C LYS A 211 -22.97 20.68 8.55
N HIS A 212 -23.61 20.44 7.41
CA HIS A 212 -24.63 21.34 6.86
C HIS A 212 -25.84 21.44 7.78
N CYS A 213 -26.44 22.63 7.85
CA CYS A 213 -27.73 22.84 8.52
C CYS A 213 -28.69 23.55 7.55
N PRO A 214 -29.72 22.84 7.04
CA PRO A 214 -30.68 23.43 6.10
C PRO A 214 -31.42 24.65 6.64
N LEU A 215 -31.65 24.69 7.96
CA LEU A 215 -32.38 25.75 8.66
C LEU A 215 -31.46 26.85 9.23
N GLY A 216 -30.16 26.82 8.91
CA GLY A 216 -29.16 27.78 9.40
C GLY A 216 -28.58 27.45 10.78
N GLY A 217 -27.59 28.23 11.23
CA GLY A 217 -26.86 27.98 12.50
C GLY A 217 -27.51 28.55 13.76
N ARG A 218 -28.68 29.21 13.65
CA ARG A 218 -29.30 29.95 14.76
C ARG A 218 -30.48 29.18 15.37
N PRO A 219 -30.48 28.90 16.68
CA PRO A 219 -31.66 28.39 17.39
C PRO A 219 -32.86 29.33 17.28
N PRO A 220 -34.11 28.84 17.41
CA PRO A 220 -34.50 27.47 17.76
C PRO A 220 -34.67 26.52 16.56
N LEU A 221 -34.70 27.04 15.32
CA LEU A 221 -34.95 26.24 14.11
C LEU A 221 -33.69 25.52 13.60
N GLY A 222 -32.52 26.11 13.83
CA GLY A 222 -31.23 25.62 13.37
C GLY A 222 -30.40 24.89 14.44
N THR A 223 -29.43 24.09 14.01
CA THR A 223 -28.46 23.45 14.91
C THR A 223 -27.25 24.38 15.15
N PRO A 224 -26.90 24.70 16.41
CA PRO A 224 -25.74 25.53 16.73
C PRO A 224 -24.43 25.05 16.07
N PRO A 225 -23.55 25.96 15.60
CA PRO A 225 -22.31 25.58 14.91
C PRO A 225 -21.38 24.66 15.71
N HIS A 226 -21.25 24.84 17.03
CA HIS A 226 -20.38 24.00 17.87
C HIS A 226 -20.83 22.53 17.92
N LYS A 227 -22.14 22.26 17.78
CA LYS A 227 -22.68 20.89 17.72
C LYS A 227 -22.49 20.21 16.35
N ARG A 228 -22.09 20.98 15.33
CA ARG A 228 -21.94 20.52 13.94
C ARG A 228 -20.50 20.20 13.56
N ILE A 229 -19.54 20.44 14.44
CA ILE A 229 -18.12 20.17 14.19
C ILE A 229 -17.88 18.67 14.14
N VAL A 230 -17.10 18.24 13.16
CA VAL A 230 -16.58 16.88 13.01
C VAL A 230 -15.07 16.96 13.05
N LEU A 231 -14.45 16.29 14.01
CA LEU A 231 -12.99 16.24 14.11
C LEU A 231 -12.39 15.47 12.93
N GLY A 232 -11.24 15.95 12.48
CA GLY A 232 -10.40 15.23 11.53
C GLY A 232 -9.44 14.25 12.22
N ALA A 233 -9.00 13.23 11.48
CA ALA A 233 -7.98 12.28 11.90
C ALA A 233 -6.70 12.94 12.42
N ILE A 234 -6.30 14.10 11.89
CA ILE A 234 -5.15 14.87 12.40
C ILE A 234 -5.33 15.31 13.86
N HIS A 235 -6.56 15.62 14.27
CA HIS A 235 -6.89 16.08 15.62
C HIS A 235 -7.03 14.88 16.55
N GLU A 236 -7.63 13.78 16.06
CA GLU A 236 -7.67 12.51 16.79
C GLU A 236 -6.26 11.97 17.08
N ALA A 237 -5.29 12.24 16.19
CA ALA A 237 -3.90 11.80 16.33
C ALA A 237 -3.07 12.63 17.33
N HIS A 238 -3.65 13.67 17.95
CA HIS A 238 -2.94 14.53 18.90
C HIS A 238 -2.26 13.72 20.02
N LYS A 239 -1.02 14.09 20.39
CA LYS A 239 -0.15 13.36 21.32
C LYS A 239 0.13 11.89 20.93
N GLY A 240 -0.18 11.47 19.70
CA GLY A 240 -0.01 10.10 19.19
C GLY A 240 0.61 10.04 17.80
N ILE A 241 0.22 9.05 17.00
CA ILE A 241 0.72 8.81 15.64
C ILE A 241 -0.41 9.01 14.62
N LEU A 242 -0.11 9.79 13.58
CA LEU A 242 -0.90 9.82 12.34
C LEU A 242 -0.18 8.96 11.29
N TYR A 243 -0.78 7.82 10.94
CA TYR A 243 -0.25 6.93 9.92
C TYR A 243 -0.97 7.12 8.59
N VAL A 244 -0.25 7.44 7.53
CA VAL A 244 -0.78 7.54 6.17
C VAL A 244 -0.09 6.55 5.26
N ASP A 245 -0.83 5.50 4.86
CA ASP A 245 -0.36 4.54 3.87
C ASP A 245 -0.69 4.99 2.45
N GLU A 246 0.07 4.46 1.49
CA GLU A 246 -0.03 4.79 0.06
C GLU A 246 -0.02 6.29 -0.22
N ILE A 247 1.12 6.93 0.03
CA ILE A 247 1.32 8.38 -0.14
C ILE A 247 0.82 8.95 -1.49
N LYS A 248 0.85 8.16 -2.57
CA LYS A 248 0.34 8.55 -3.90
C LYS A 248 -1.15 8.91 -3.91
N THR A 249 -1.91 8.41 -2.94
CA THR A 249 -3.36 8.64 -2.83
C THR A 249 -3.69 9.98 -2.17
N MET A 250 -2.71 10.65 -1.57
CA MET A 250 -2.91 11.88 -0.83
C MET A 250 -2.96 13.10 -1.77
N PRO A 251 -4.08 13.85 -1.81
CA PRO A 251 -4.18 15.06 -2.62
C PRO A 251 -3.14 16.12 -2.23
N LEU A 252 -2.69 16.91 -3.20
CA LEU A 252 -1.69 17.97 -2.97
C LEU A 252 -2.18 19.04 -1.98
N GLU A 253 -3.47 19.37 -1.98
CA GLU A 253 -4.08 20.29 -1.01
C GLU A 253 -3.94 19.77 0.43
N VAL A 254 -4.15 18.47 0.61
CA VAL A 254 -4.05 17.82 1.92
C VAL A 254 -2.61 17.89 2.46
N GLN A 255 -1.62 17.73 1.59
CA GLN A 255 -0.21 17.82 1.97
C GLN A 255 0.13 19.20 2.55
N ASP A 256 -0.49 20.28 2.04
CA ASP A 256 -0.28 21.64 2.58
C ASP A 256 -0.86 21.78 3.99
N TYR A 257 -2.07 21.27 4.24
CA TYR A 257 -2.66 21.30 5.58
C TYR A 257 -1.88 20.44 6.58
N ILE A 258 -1.35 19.29 6.15
CA ILE A 258 -0.46 18.48 6.99
C ILE A 258 0.81 19.27 7.32
N LEU A 259 1.41 19.94 6.33
CA LEU A 259 2.59 20.78 6.56
C LEU A 259 2.32 21.88 7.60
N THR A 260 1.19 22.58 7.48
CA THR A 260 0.76 23.57 8.48
C THR A 260 0.58 22.94 9.86
N ALA A 261 -0.10 21.79 9.94
CA ALA A 261 -0.29 21.06 11.19
C ALA A 261 1.05 20.64 11.84
N LEU A 262 2.05 20.24 11.04
CA LEU A 262 3.41 19.91 11.50
C LEU A 262 4.23 21.14 11.95
N GLN A 263 3.89 22.33 11.47
CA GLN A 263 4.55 23.58 11.84
C GLN A 263 3.94 24.18 13.11
N ASP A 264 2.62 24.32 13.11
CA ASP A 264 1.89 25.04 14.15
C ASP A 264 1.46 24.14 15.31
N LYS A 265 1.46 22.81 15.10
CA LYS A 265 0.94 21.80 16.04
C LYS A 265 -0.53 21.98 16.41
N GLN A 266 -1.24 22.79 15.62
CA GLN A 266 -2.65 23.05 15.74
C GLN A 266 -3.22 23.33 14.36
N LEU A 267 -4.44 22.91 14.11
CA LEU A 267 -5.17 23.21 12.88
C LEU A 267 -6.61 23.57 13.23
N GLN A 268 -7.14 24.57 12.53
CA GLN A 268 -8.55 24.94 12.64
C GLN A 268 -9.41 24.05 11.75
N ILE A 269 -10.66 23.82 12.18
CA ILE A 269 -11.67 23.14 11.37
C ILE A 269 -12.55 24.20 10.74
N SER A 270 -12.69 24.13 9.42
CA SER A 270 -13.60 24.95 8.64
C SER A 270 -14.49 24.06 7.76
N GLY A 271 -15.69 24.55 7.44
CA GLY A 271 -16.57 23.86 6.51
C GLY A 271 -15.98 23.83 5.10
N ARG A 272 -15.73 22.63 4.56
CA ARG A 272 -14.99 22.48 3.29
C ARG A 272 -15.86 22.60 2.05
N ASN A 273 -17.16 22.34 2.16
CA ASN A 273 -18.09 22.47 1.04
C ASN A 273 -18.61 23.92 0.94
N PRO A 274 -18.25 24.70 -0.10
CA PRO A 274 -18.68 26.09 -0.23
C PRO A 274 -20.19 26.28 -0.32
N ASN A 275 -20.92 25.27 -0.82
CA ASN A 275 -22.38 25.28 -0.93
C ASN A 275 -23.08 24.90 0.38
N SER A 276 -22.31 24.61 1.44
CA SER A 276 -22.83 24.27 2.75
C SER A 276 -22.84 25.48 3.69
N SER A 277 -23.89 25.62 4.49
CA SER A 277 -23.92 26.49 5.68
C SER A 277 -22.86 26.16 6.75
N GLY A 278 -22.05 25.11 6.54
CA GLY A 278 -20.84 24.86 7.32
C GLY A 278 -19.66 25.72 6.89
N ALA A 279 -19.62 26.21 5.65
CA ALA A 279 -18.47 26.95 5.09
C ALA A 279 -18.20 28.30 5.78
N THR A 280 -19.22 28.88 6.40
CA THR A 280 -19.10 30.12 7.18
C THR A 280 -18.53 29.89 8.58
N VAL A 281 -18.48 28.63 9.03
CA VAL A 281 -18.07 28.24 10.37
C VAL A 281 -16.60 27.88 10.37
N GLU A 282 -15.86 28.46 11.32
CA GLU A 282 -14.43 28.24 11.52
C GLU A 282 -14.13 28.17 13.02
N THR A 283 -13.51 27.09 13.49
CA THR A 283 -13.13 26.95 14.91
C THR A 283 -11.90 27.79 15.24
N ASN A 284 -11.59 27.98 16.52
CA ASN A 284 -10.21 28.30 16.91
C ASN A 284 -9.25 27.15 16.49
N PRO A 285 -7.94 27.43 16.38
CA PRO A 285 -6.95 26.37 16.19
C PRO A 285 -7.07 25.29 17.26
N ILE A 286 -7.17 24.04 16.81
CA ILE A 286 -7.33 22.85 17.66
C ILE A 286 -5.98 22.13 17.72
N PRO A 287 -5.49 21.73 18.90
CA PRO A 287 -4.24 21.00 19.03
C PRO A 287 -4.20 19.72 18.17
N CYS A 288 -3.13 19.55 17.41
CA CYS A 288 -2.85 18.40 16.56
C CYS A 288 -1.34 18.08 16.53
N ASP A 289 -0.67 18.12 17.69
CA ASP A 289 0.72 17.65 17.86
C ASP A 289 0.83 16.12 17.70
N PHE A 290 0.95 15.62 16.48
CA PHE A 290 1.09 14.20 16.15
C PHE A 290 2.45 13.86 15.55
N ILE A 291 2.86 12.59 15.68
CA ILE A 291 3.99 12.03 14.94
C ILE A 291 3.47 11.49 13.61
N LEU A 292 3.83 12.13 12.51
CA LEU A 292 3.53 11.64 11.17
C LEU A 292 4.40 10.43 10.80
N ILE A 293 3.75 9.32 10.45
CA ILE A 293 4.39 8.19 9.76
C ILE A 293 3.69 8.00 8.42
N MET A 294 4.45 8.14 7.33
CA MET A 294 3.95 7.92 5.98
C MET A 294 4.55 6.65 5.40
N SER A 295 3.82 5.95 4.53
CA SER A 295 4.36 4.81 3.80
C SER A 295 3.95 4.76 2.35
N GLY A 296 4.86 4.31 1.49
CA GLY A 296 4.65 4.25 0.04
C GLY A 296 5.59 3.26 -0.64
N ASN A 297 5.48 3.20 -1.97
CA ASN A 297 6.49 2.56 -2.82
C ASN A 297 7.59 3.57 -3.15
N MET A 298 8.72 3.08 -3.68
CA MET A 298 9.87 3.94 -4.01
C MET A 298 9.50 5.00 -5.07
N ASP A 299 8.67 4.62 -6.04
CA ASP A 299 8.23 5.50 -7.13
C ASP A 299 7.24 6.58 -6.63
N ASP A 300 6.59 6.34 -5.49
CA ASP A 300 5.56 7.25 -4.97
C ASP A 300 6.16 8.53 -4.36
N VAL A 301 7.48 8.57 -4.13
CA VAL A 301 8.18 9.72 -3.52
C VAL A 301 7.99 10.99 -4.35
N HIS A 302 7.92 10.86 -5.68
CA HIS A 302 7.71 11.99 -6.58
C HIS A 302 6.34 12.66 -6.42
N ASN A 303 5.37 12.01 -5.76
CA ASN A 303 4.05 12.58 -5.47
C ASN A 303 4.03 13.47 -4.23
N LEU A 304 5.11 13.48 -3.44
CA LEU A 304 5.23 14.34 -2.26
C LEU A 304 5.80 15.71 -2.63
N ARG A 305 5.21 16.77 -2.08
CA ARG A 305 5.77 18.11 -2.17
C ARG A 305 7.10 18.19 -1.42
N ALA A 306 8.09 18.84 -2.01
CA ALA A 306 9.41 19.01 -1.40
C ALA A 306 9.36 19.60 0.04
N PRO A 307 8.53 20.64 0.34
CA PRO A 307 8.39 21.14 1.71
C PRO A 307 7.92 20.10 2.74
N LEU A 308 7.04 19.18 2.36
CA LEU A 308 6.58 18.10 3.25
C LEU A 308 7.69 17.07 3.45
N LEU A 309 8.40 16.70 2.38
CA LEU A 309 9.50 15.75 2.43
C LEU A 309 10.68 16.26 3.28
N ASP A 310 10.97 17.57 3.22
CA ASP A 310 12.00 18.22 4.04
C ASP A 310 11.64 18.23 5.53
N ARG A 311 10.34 18.25 5.85
CA ARG A 311 9.83 18.19 7.22
C ARG A 311 9.90 16.79 7.83
N ILE A 312 10.09 15.75 7.01
CA ILE A 312 10.24 14.38 7.49
C ILE A 312 11.70 14.09 7.84
N ASP A 313 11.95 13.82 9.13
CA ASP A 313 13.30 13.60 9.67
C ASP A 313 13.91 12.27 9.20
N TYR A 314 13.17 11.17 9.30
CA TYR A 314 13.67 9.82 8.98
C TYR A 314 13.05 9.29 7.70
N LYS A 315 13.88 8.90 6.73
CA LYS A 315 13.46 8.33 5.45
C LYS A 315 14.08 6.93 5.34
N ILE A 316 13.26 5.90 5.43
CA ILE A 316 13.70 4.51 5.59
C ILE A 316 13.23 3.71 4.38
N VAL A 317 14.16 3.02 3.74
CA VAL A 317 13.88 2.06 2.68
C VAL A 317 13.91 0.67 3.29
N LEU A 318 12.78 -0.04 3.23
CA LEU A 318 12.65 -1.39 3.74
C LEU A 318 13.30 -2.39 2.79
N LYS A 319 13.93 -3.41 3.38
CA LYS A 319 14.58 -4.48 2.62
C LYS A 319 13.51 -5.34 1.94
N ASN A 320 13.75 -5.76 0.70
CA ASN A 320 12.89 -6.73 0.01
C ASN A 320 13.47 -8.16 0.03
N LYS A 321 14.70 -8.33 0.53
CA LYS A 321 15.41 -9.60 0.69
C LYS A 321 16.23 -9.58 1.98
N MET A 322 16.45 -10.75 2.59
CA MET A 322 17.38 -10.96 3.70
C MET A 322 18.38 -12.07 3.37
N ASP A 323 19.48 -12.16 4.11
CA ASP A 323 20.47 -13.22 3.91
C ASP A 323 19.91 -14.60 4.27
N ASN A 324 20.31 -15.63 3.53
CA ASN A 324 19.89 -17.01 3.76
C ASN A 324 20.73 -17.70 4.85
N THR A 325 20.65 -17.18 6.07
CA THR A 325 21.29 -17.76 7.26
C THR A 325 20.33 -18.69 8.01
N LEU A 326 20.84 -19.56 8.89
CA LEU A 326 20.00 -20.40 9.75
C LEU A 326 19.02 -19.55 10.59
N GLU A 327 19.49 -18.45 11.16
CA GLU A 327 18.66 -17.51 11.93
C GLU A 327 17.50 -16.94 11.08
N ASN A 328 17.78 -16.52 9.84
CA ASN A 328 16.75 -15.95 8.97
C ASN A 328 15.78 -17.01 8.43
N ARG A 329 16.22 -18.27 8.28
CA ARG A 329 15.31 -19.39 8.00
C ARG A 329 14.39 -19.66 9.18
N ASP A 330 14.89 -19.56 10.41
CA ASP A 330 14.06 -19.68 11.61
C ASP A 330 13.07 -18.50 11.76
N LYS A 331 13.47 -17.28 11.37
CA LYS A 331 12.56 -16.14 11.26
C LYS A 331 11.47 -16.38 10.20
N LEU A 332 11.82 -17.03 9.08
CA LEU A 332 10.82 -17.42 8.08
C LEU A 332 9.89 -18.54 8.61
N LEU A 333 10.42 -19.46 9.40
CA LEU A 333 9.60 -20.46 10.11
C LEU A 333 8.64 -19.79 11.10
N GLN A 334 9.11 -18.79 11.85
CA GLN A 334 8.30 -17.97 12.74
C GLN A 334 7.14 -17.32 11.95
N PHE A 335 7.42 -16.77 10.77
CA PHE A 335 6.38 -16.24 9.87
C PHE A 335 5.37 -17.31 9.44
N ILE A 336 5.81 -18.52 9.07
CA ILE A 336 4.89 -19.62 8.71
C ILE A 336 3.97 -19.95 9.88
N VAL A 337 4.50 -20.05 11.10
CA VAL A 337 3.71 -20.32 12.31
C VAL A 337 2.72 -19.18 12.58
N GLN A 338 3.17 -17.93 12.47
CA GLN A 338 2.30 -16.75 12.61
C GLN A 338 1.13 -16.81 11.62
N GLU A 339 1.38 -17.09 10.35
CA GLU A 339 0.33 -17.16 9.33
C GLU A 339 -0.65 -18.30 9.59
N ILE A 340 -0.17 -19.46 10.04
CA ILE A 340 -1.03 -20.59 10.39
C ILE A 340 -1.93 -20.24 11.58
N ARG A 341 -1.38 -19.64 12.64
CA ARG A 341 -2.14 -19.32 13.86
C ARG A 341 -3.09 -18.13 13.64
N ASN A 342 -2.62 -17.04 13.06
CA ASN A 342 -3.41 -15.82 12.86
C ASN A 342 -4.61 -16.04 11.92
N ASN A 343 -4.51 -17.00 10.98
CA ASN A 343 -5.59 -17.31 10.05
C ASN A 343 -6.30 -18.65 10.36
N ASN A 344 -6.03 -19.28 11.50
CA ASN A 344 -6.60 -20.58 11.90
C ASN A 344 -6.48 -21.68 10.81
N LEU A 345 -5.30 -21.81 10.21
CA LEU A 345 -5.03 -22.80 9.14
C LEU A 345 -4.64 -24.16 9.73
N ASN A 346 -4.68 -25.19 8.88
CA ASN A 346 -4.17 -26.51 9.24
C ASN A 346 -2.64 -26.47 9.47
N PRO A 347 -2.09 -27.30 10.36
CA PRO A 347 -0.65 -27.37 10.57
C PRO A 347 0.10 -27.83 9.32
N MET A 348 1.33 -27.37 9.20
CA MET A 348 2.21 -27.64 8.06
C MET A 348 3.29 -28.65 8.45
N THR A 349 3.63 -29.58 7.55
CA THR A 349 4.73 -30.54 7.77
C THR A 349 6.10 -29.89 7.59
N TYR A 350 7.14 -30.47 8.18
CA TYR A 350 8.53 -30.02 8.00
C TYR A 350 8.92 -29.88 6.52
N ASP A 351 8.56 -30.86 5.69
CA ASP A 351 8.88 -30.85 4.25
C ASP A 351 8.19 -29.69 3.53
N ALA A 352 6.95 -29.36 3.91
CA ALA A 352 6.23 -28.23 3.35
C ALA A 352 6.88 -26.89 3.75
N CYS A 353 7.34 -26.76 5.00
CA CYS A 353 8.11 -25.59 5.43
C CYS A 353 9.42 -25.46 4.64
N CYS A 354 10.11 -26.58 4.34
CA CYS A 354 11.30 -26.58 3.49
C CYS A 354 10.99 -26.10 2.07
N GLU A 355 9.85 -26.50 1.48
CA GLU A 355 9.41 -26.01 0.18
C GLU A 355 9.12 -24.49 0.19
N ILE A 356 8.56 -23.95 1.28
CA ILE A 356 8.38 -22.50 1.43
C ILE A 356 9.73 -21.77 1.49
N VAL A 357 10.74 -22.33 2.16
CA VAL A 357 12.11 -21.75 2.18
C VAL A 357 12.70 -21.74 0.76
N LYS A 358 12.61 -22.86 0.03
CA LYS A 358 13.08 -22.94 -1.36
C LYS A 358 12.37 -21.91 -2.25
N LEU A 359 11.06 -21.79 -2.10
CA LEU A 359 10.27 -20.79 -2.81
C LEU A 359 10.70 -19.35 -2.45
N ALA A 360 11.01 -19.09 -1.19
CA ALA A 360 11.50 -17.79 -0.75
C ALA A 360 12.87 -17.45 -1.38
N GLN A 361 13.74 -18.44 -1.62
CA GLN A 361 14.99 -18.26 -2.38
C GLN A 361 14.72 -17.99 -3.86
N LEU A 362 13.81 -18.76 -4.48
CA LEU A 362 13.42 -18.57 -5.88
C LEU A 362 12.85 -17.17 -6.12
N LEU A 363 11.94 -16.71 -5.25
CA LEU A 363 11.38 -15.35 -5.31
C LEU A 363 12.41 -14.25 -4.96
N ALA A 364 13.49 -14.59 -4.24
CA ALA A 364 14.62 -13.70 -4.05
C ALA A 364 15.54 -13.66 -5.29
N GLY A 365 15.43 -14.64 -6.18
CA GLY A 365 16.29 -14.79 -7.36
C GLY A 365 17.75 -15.09 -7.01
N SER A 366 18.04 -15.58 -5.81
CA SER A 366 19.40 -15.89 -5.37
C SER A 366 19.39 -16.97 -4.30
N ARG A 367 20.37 -17.89 -4.35
CA ARG A 367 20.48 -18.99 -3.39
C ARG A 367 20.80 -18.50 -1.98
N ASP A 368 21.55 -17.41 -1.88
CA ASP A 368 22.04 -16.85 -0.61
C ASP A 368 21.11 -15.80 -0.01
N LYS A 369 19.93 -15.60 -0.61
CA LYS A 369 18.91 -14.64 -0.13
C LYS A 369 17.55 -15.30 0.04
N LEU A 370 16.73 -14.71 0.90
CA LEU A 370 15.33 -15.05 1.12
C LEU A 370 14.47 -13.81 0.88
N THR A 371 13.33 -13.96 0.21
CA THR A 371 12.43 -12.85 -0.06
C THR A 371 11.76 -12.34 1.22
N LEU A 372 11.63 -11.02 1.34
CA LEU A 372 10.81 -10.36 2.36
C LEU A 372 9.46 -9.89 1.82
N ARG A 373 9.09 -10.28 0.60
CA ARG A 373 7.73 -10.05 0.06
C ARG A 373 6.76 -11.07 0.65
N LEU A 374 6.63 -11.04 1.96
CA LEU A 374 5.94 -12.06 2.78
C LEU A 374 4.46 -12.20 2.44
N ARG A 375 3.80 -11.15 1.94
CA ARG A 375 2.41 -11.23 1.46
C ARG A 375 2.24 -12.29 0.36
N LYS A 376 3.19 -12.39 -0.59
CA LYS A 376 3.13 -13.44 -1.63
C LYS A 376 3.23 -14.83 -1.01
N LEU A 377 4.12 -15.02 -0.03
CA LEU A 377 4.27 -16.30 0.69
C LEU A 377 3.03 -16.65 1.54
N SER A 378 2.45 -15.68 2.25
CA SER A 378 1.20 -15.85 3.02
C SER A 378 0.07 -16.37 2.14
N ASN A 379 -0.13 -15.75 0.96
CA ASN A 379 -1.15 -16.19 0.01
C ASN A 379 -0.93 -17.65 -0.43
N ILE A 380 0.31 -18.05 -0.67
CA ILE A 380 0.65 -19.42 -1.07
C ILE A 380 0.38 -20.41 0.06
N ILE A 381 0.69 -20.06 1.32
CA ILE A 381 0.37 -20.87 2.49
C ILE A 381 -1.15 -21.07 2.63
N LYS A 382 -1.94 -20.00 2.47
CA LYS A 382 -3.41 -20.06 2.52
C LYS A 382 -3.98 -20.93 1.42
N MET A 383 -3.51 -20.79 0.19
CA MET A 383 -3.94 -21.62 -0.94
C MET A 383 -3.54 -23.08 -0.77
N ALA A 384 -2.35 -23.36 -0.22
CA ALA A 384 -1.92 -24.72 0.07
C ALA A 384 -2.81 -25.39 1.13
N ASN A 385 -3.28 -24.60 2.12
CA ASN A 385 -4.30 -25.06 3.07
C ASN A 385 -5.64 -25.37 2.39
N ASP A 386 -6.10 -24.53 1.46
CA ASP A 386 -7.33 -24.76 0.71
C ASP A 386 -7.26 -26.06 -0.11
N ILE A 387 -6.13 -26.32 -0.78
CA ILE A 387 -5.89 -27.57 -1.49
C ILE A 387 -5.86 -28.75 -0.51
N ALA A 388 -5.24 -28.60 0.66
CA ALA A 388 -5.20 -29.65 1.69
C ALA A 388 -6.60 -30.05 2.19
N LEU A 389 -7.53 -29.10 2.21
CA LEU A 389 -8.94 -29.32 2.56
C LEU A 389 -9.76 -29.96 1.43
N GLY A 390 -9.14 -30.23 0.27
CA GLY A 390 -9.80 -30.87 -0.87
C GLY A 390 -10.56 -29.91 -1.78
N LYS A 391 -10.34 -28.59 -1.68
CA LYS A 391 -10.92 -27.63 -2.63
C LYS A 391 -10.23 -27.77 -3.99
N ASP A 392 -11.03 -27.78 -5.05
CA ASP A 392 -10.52 -27.78 -6.41
C ASP A 392 -9.97 -26.41 -6.80
N ILE A 393 -9.02 -26.39 -7.74
CA ILE A 393 -8.36 -25.16 -8.20
C ILE A 393 -9.36 -24.14 -8.78
N GLU A 394 -10.42 -24.61 -9.45
CA GLU A 394 -11.46 -23.75 -10.02
C GLU A 394 -12.32 -23.07 -8.93
N GLU A 395 -12.54 -23.74 -7.79
CA GLU A 395 -13.26 -23.14 -6.65
C GLU A 395 -12.42 -22.07 -5.93
N ILE A 396 -11.09 -22.22 -5.94
CA ILE A 396 -10.16 -21.24 -5.35
C ILE A 396 -10.13 -19.96 -6.20
N LYS A 397 -10.15 -20.08 -7.53
CA LYS A 397 -10.17 -18.92 -8.45
C LYS A 397 -11.40 -18.03 -8.28
N GLY A 398 -12.54 -18.57 -7.86
CA GLY A 398 -13.79 -17.81 -7.67
C GLY A 398 -13.86 -16.98 -6.39
N ASN A 399 -13.02 -17.26 -5.39
CA ASN A 399 -13.09 -16.65 -4.06
C ASN A 399 -12.09 -15.50 -3.83
N ILE A 400 -11.52 -14.93 -4.90
CA ILE A 400 -10.44 -13.94 -4.84
C ILE A 400 -10.85 -12.60 -4.16
N GLU A 401 -12.15 -12.34 -3.93
CA GLU A 401 -12.65 -11.04 -3.44
C GLU A 401 -13.35 -11.03 -2.06
N LYS A 402 -13.30 -12.09 -1.25
CA LYS A 402 -13.97 -12.05 0.08
C LYS A 402 -13.06 -12.49 1.22
N ASP A 403 -12.73 -11.53 2.09
CA ASP A 403 -12.00 -11.67 3.36
C ASP A 403 -12.68 -12.60 4.41
N GLU A 404 -13.72 -13.35 4.05
CA GLU A 404 -14.42 -14.27 4.94
C GLU A 404 -13.99 -15.72 4.69
N TYR A 405 -12.91 -16.13 5.34
CA TYR A 405 -12.51 -17.53 5.45
C TYR A 405 -13.45 -18.26 6.41
N LYS A 406 -14.46 -18.96 5.88
CA LYS A 406 -15.27 -19.91 6.67
C LYS A 406 -14.53 -21.23 6.84
N SER A 407 -14.38 -21.65 8.10
CA SER A 407 -13.97 -23.00 8.45
C SER A 407 -15.01 -24.00 7.95
N ILE A 408 -14.70 -24.76 6.90
CA ILE A 408 -15.51 -25.92 6.54
C ILE A 408 -14.96 -27.09 7.35
N GLY A 409 -15.59 -27.31 8.51
CA GLY A 409 -15.40 -28.54 9.29
C GLY A 409 -16.33 -29.62 8.77
N ASN A 410 -15.78 -30.79 8.43
CA ASN A 410 -16.26 -32.10 8.89
C ASN A 410 -15.49 -33.23 8.20
N SER A 411 -14.36 -33.63 8.80
CA SER A 411 -13.94 -35.03 8.83
C SER A 411 -12.98 -35.21 10.01
N ASN A 412 -13.15 -36.29 10.78
CA ASN A 412 -12.37 -36.64 11.99
C ASN A 412 -10.88 -36.94 11.72
N LYS A 413 -10.30 -36.43 10.63
CA LYS A 413 -8.91 -36.66 10.23
C LYS A 413 -8.19 -35.31 10.28
N LYS A 414 -7.15 -35.20 11.13
CA LYS A 414 -6.27 -34.03 11.12
C LYS A 414 -5.69 -33.87 9.72
N VAL A 415 -6.03 -32.77 9.06
CA VAL A 415 -5.48 -32.40 7.75
C VAL A 415 -4.16 -31.68 7.98
N TYR A 416 -3.16 -31.98 7.16
CA TYR A 416 -1.86 -31.33 7.21
C TYR A 416 -1.53 -30.72 5.84
N ILE A 417 -0.89 -29.55 5.86
CA ILE A 417 -0.33 -28.94 4.65
C ILE A 417 0.99 -29.64 4.36
N THR A 418 1.04 -30.38 3.24
CA THR A 418 2.22 -31.15 2.80
C THR A 418 2.98 -30.42 1.70
N ALA A 419 4.20 -30.88 1.41
CA ALA A 419 5.02 -30.33 0.33
C ALA A 419 4.33 -30.43 -1.04
N GLU A 420 3.55 -31.48 -1.27
CA GLU A 420 2.78 -31.68 -2.50
C GLU A 420 1.71 -30.60 -2.68
N HIS A 421 1.00 -30.23 -1.61
CA HIS A 421 0.02 -29.14 -1.68
C HIS A 421 0.68 -27.80 -2.06
N VAL A 422 1.85 -27.50 -1.47
CA VAL A 422 2.62 -26.29 -1.80
C VAL A 422 3.07 -26.31 -3.27
N ARG A 423 3.64 -27.43 -3.75
CA ARG A 423 4.06 -27.58 -5.15
C ARG A 423 2.89 -27.40 -6.12
N LYS A 424 1.71 -27.96 -5.81
CA LYS A 424 0.50 -27.80 -6.63
C LYS A 424 0.06 -26.33 -6.76
N VAL A 425 0.19 -25.52 -5.71
CA VAL A 425 -0.05 -24.06 -5.78
C VAL A 425 0.96 -23.39 -6.72
N ILE A 426 2.23 -23.75 -6.61
CA ILE A 426 3.32 -23.16 -7.42
C ILE A 426 3.12 -23.50 -8.90
N GLU A 427 2.92 -24.78 -9.23
CA GLU A 427 2.75 -25.29 -10.59
C GLU A 427 1.49 -24.73 -11.27
N SER A 428 0.40 -24.58 -10.53
CA SER A 428 -0.83 -23.99 -11.05
C SER A 428 -0.72 -22.48 -11.27
N GLY A 429 0.25 -21.81 -10.64
CA GLY A 429 0.45 -20.37 -10.74
C GLY A 429 -0.66 -19.51 -10.13
N ILE A 430 -1.62 -20.12 -9.42
CA ILE A 430 -2.83 -19.45 -8.92
C ILE A 430 -2.55 -18.25 -8.00
N TYR A 431 -1.37 -18.23 -7.39
CA TYR A 431 -0.93 -17.18 -6.49
C TYR A 431 -0.58 -15.85 -7.20
N SER A 432 -0.46 -15.84 -8.54
CA SER A 432 -0.24 -14.61 -9.31
C SER A 432 -0.94 -14.63 -10.66
N LEU A 433 -1.67 -13.55 -10.97
CA LEU A 433 -2.31 -13.34 -12.26
C LEU A 433 -1.28 -13.31 -13.41
N SER A 434 -0.17 -12.59 -13.24
CA SER A 434 0.86 -12.51 -14.29
C SER A 434 1.46 -13.88 -14.58
N LYS A 435 1.58 -14.75 -13.56
CA LYS A 435 2.01 -16.14 -13.72
C LYS A 435 0.96 -16.97 -14.47
N GLN A 436 -0.33 -16.82 -14.15
CA GLN A 436 -1.42 -17.51 -14.84
C GLN A 436 -1.46 -17.15 -16.33
N VAL A 437 -1.41 -15.85 -16.66
CA VAL A 437 -1.38 -15.38 -18.05
C VAL A 437 -0.19 -15.95 -18.79
N ALA A 438 0.99 -15.99 -18.16
CA ALA A 438 2.18 -16.57 -18.77
C ALA A 438 2.03 -18.10 -18.99
N LEU A 439 1.44 -18.83 -18.04
CA LEU A 439 1.19 -20.27 -18.16
C LEU A 439 0.19 -20.59 -19.25
N GLU A 440 -0.90 -19.82 -19.35
CA GLU A 440 -1.91 -19.96 -20.40
C GLU A 440 -1.30 -19.71 -21.78
N TYR A 441 -0.52 -18.63 -21.89
CA TYR A 441 0.27 -18.34 -23.08
C TYR A 441 1.19 -19.52 -23.45
N LEU A 442 1.96 -20.07 -22.51
CA LEU A 442 2.81 -21.23 -22.80
C LEU A 442 1.99 -22.45 -23.23
N ARG A 443 0.85 -22.75 -22.58
CA ARG A 443 0.01 -23.89 -22.95
C ARG A 443 -0.50 -23.79 -24.39
N ASP A 444 -0.94 -22.60 -24.79
CA ASP A 444 -1.49 -22.37 -26.12
C ASP A 444 -0.42 -22.46 -27.21
N PHE A 445 0.78 -21.94 -26.94
CA PHE A 445 1.83 -21.81 -27.95
C PHE A 445 2.87 -22.93 -27.94
N LYS A 446 3.14 -23.60 -26.79
CA LYS A 446 4.15 -24.67 -26.68
C LYS A 446 3.83 -25.84 -27.61
N ARG A 447 2.55 -26.18 -27.81
CA ARG A 447 2.12 -27.22 -28.77
C ARG A 447 2.43 -26.89 -30.24
N TYR A 448 2.60 -25.63 -30.59
CA TYR A 448 2.97 -25.20 -31.93
C TYR A 448 4.49 -25.07 -32.11
N LYS A 449 5.26 -25.07 -31.01
CA LYS A 449 6.72 -24.95 -31.08
C LYS A 449 7.35 -26.28 -31.46
N HIS A 450 8.08 -26.30 -32.57
CA HIS A 450 8.89 -27.44 -32.98
C HIS A 450 10.31 -27.29 -32.43
N ILE A 451 10.42 -27.44 -31.10
CA ILE A 451 11.69 -27.41 -30.37
C ILE A 451 11.87 -28.78 -29.75
N VAL A 452 12.76 -29.58 -30.35
CA VAL A 452 13.11 -30.91 -29.87
C VAL A 452 14.63 -30.98 -29.82
N PRO A 453 15.22 -31.02 -28.62
CA PRO A 453 16.65 -31.27 -28.45
C PRO A 453 17.02 -32.57 -29.15
N ASN A 454 18.10 -32.56 -29.91
CA ASN A 454 18.55 -33.73 -30.67
C ASN A 454 20.07 -33.67 -30.85
N ASP A 455 20.63 -34.79 -31.28
CA ASP A 455 22.07 -34.92 -31.50
C ASP A 455 22.47 -34.56 -32.96
N GLU A 456 21.54 -34.05 -33.79
CA GLU A 456 21.83 -33.64 -35.18
C GLU A 456 22.30 -32.18 -35.24
N PRO A 457 23.58 -31.91 -35.57
CA PRO A 457 24.11 -30.56 -35.64
C PRO A 457 23.47 -29.75 -36.78
N LYS A 458 23.24 -28.45 -36.58
CA LYS A 458 22.61 -27.56 -37.58
C LYS A 458 23.37 -26.25 -37.76
N VAL A 459 23.49 -25.82 -39.01
CA VAL A 459 24.12 -24.53 -39.36
C VAL A 459 23.14 -23.40 -39.10
N GLY A 460 23.58 -22.35 -38.40
CA GLY A 460 22.82 -21.13 -38.17
C GLY A 460 21.54 -21.32 -37.34
N ILE A 461 21.43 -22.40 -36.56
CA ILE A 461 20.27 -22.65 -35.69
C ILE A 461 20.75 -22.88 -34.26
N ILE A 462 20.19 -22.13 -33.31
CA ILE A 462 20.50 -22.24 -31.89
C ILE A 462 19.26 -22.01 -31.01
N TYR A 463 19.26 -22.57 -29.81
CA TYR A 463 18.19 -22.39 -28.83
C TYR A 463 18.60 -21.44 -27.71
N GLY A 464 17.99 -20.26 -27.71
CA GLY A 464 18.11 -19.26 -26.64
C GLY A 464 17.05 -19.46 -25.55
N LEU A 465 17.25 -18.84 -24.39
CA LEU A 465 16.29 -18.86 -23.29
C LEU A 465 15.75 -17.46 -23.00
N ALA A 466 14.45 -17.39 -22.71
CA ALA A 466 13.72 -16.18 -22.43
C ALA A 466 12.89 -16.33 -21.15
N VAL A 467 12.38 -15.20 -20.65
CA VAL A 467 11.49 -15.14 -19.50
C VAL A 467 10.27 -14.30 -19.87
N LEU A 468 9.10 -14.84 -19.56
CA LEU A 468 7.79 -14.26 -19.84
C LEU A 468 7.20 -13.66 -18.56
N GLY A 469 6.82 -12.39 -18.65
CA GLY A 469 6.16 -11.65 -17.57
C GLY A 469 7.08 -11.35 -16.37
N GLU A 470 6.56 -10.55 -15.45
CA GLU A 470 7.30 -10.13 -14.24
C GLU A 470 7.50 -11.27 -13.22
N ASP A 471 6.60 -12.26 -13.20
CA ASP A 471 6.71 -13.44 -12.31
C ASP A 471 7.49 -14.61 -12.95
N GLY A 472 8.25 -14.30 -14.00
CA GLY A 472 9.42 -15.08 -14.36
C GLY A 472 9.12 -16.43 -15.00
N LEU A 473 8.17 -16.60 -15.92
CA LEU A 473 8.00 -17.92 -16.55
C LEU A 473 9.01 -18.13 -17.68
N GLY A 474 9.91 -19.10 -17.54
CA GLY A 474 10.92 -19.36 -18.56
C GLY A 474 10.35 -19.98 -19.84
N ASP A 475 11.00 -19.71 -20.97
CA ASP A 475 10.64 -20.28 -22.27
C ASP A 475 11.90 -20.47 -23.15
N VAL A 476 11.81 -21.38 -24.11
CA VAL A 476 12.87 -21.60 -25.11
C VAL A 476 12.50 -20.91 -26.41
N THR A 477 13.48 -20.21 -26.99
CA THR A 477 13.32 -19.48 -28.25
C THR A 477 14.32 -19.98 -29.28
N LYS A 478 13.84 -20.40 -30.44
CA LYS A 478 14.68 -20.84 -31.55
C LYS A 478 15.14 -19.64 -32.37
N ILE A 479 16.45 -19.46 -32.47
CA ILE A 479 17.08 -18.40 -33.26
C ILE A 479 17.61 -19.05 -34.54
N ILE A 480 17.23 -18.49 -35.68
CA ILE A 480 17.64 -18.95 -37.00
C ILE A 480 18.37 -17.81 -37.69
N THR A 481 19.58 -18.08 -38.19
CA THR A 481 20.37 -17.15 -38.98
C THR A 481 20.59 -17.70 -40.38
N GLN A 482 20.29 -16.88 -41.39
CA GLN A 482 20.60 -17.16 -42.78
C GLN A 482 21.46 -16.04 -43.37
N ILE A 483 22.36 -16.43 -44.28
CA ILE A 483 23.24 -15.52 -44.98
C ILE A 483 22.83 -15.50 -46.45
N VAL A 484 22.71 -14.29 -47.01
CA VAL A 484 22.39 -14.07 -48.42
C VAL A 484 23.47 -13.20 -49.04
N ASP A 485 23.91 -13.55 -50.24
CA ASP A 485 24.85 -12.73 -51.01
C ASP A 485 24.14 -11.50 -51.60
N SER A 486 24.65 -10.31 -51.29
CA SER A 486 24.05 -9.04 -51.71
C SER A 486 25.11 -7.96 -51.87
N LYS A 487 24.85 -7.00 -52.75
CA LYS A 487 25.70 -5.80 -52.91
C LYS A 487 25.54 -4.80 -51.75
N ASN A 488 24.50 -4.97 -50.93
CA ASN A 488 24.21 -4.09 -49.81
C ASN A 488 24.38 -4.88 -48.48
N PRO A 489 25.51 -4.73 -47.77
CA PRO A 489 25.68 -5.43 -46.50
C PRO A 489 24.70 -4.91 -45.45
N GLY A 490 24.07 -5.83 -44.72
CA GLY A 490 23.05 -5.48 -43.73
C GLY A 490 22.81 -6.58 -42.70
N THR A 491 22.22 -6.20 -41.56
CA THR A 491 21.65 -7.16 -40.59
C THR A 491 20.16 -6.89 -40.47
N HIS A 492 19.36 -7.89 -40.78
CA HIS A 492 17.91 -7.83 -40.78
C HIS A 492 17.36 -8.65 -39.62
N LEU A 493 16.62 -7.99 -38.73
CA LEU A 493 16.06 -8.60 -37.53
C LEU A 493 14.57 -8.86 -37.74
N LEU A 494 14.16 -10.12 -37.59
CA LEU A 494 12.78 -10.56 -37.77
C LEU A 494 12.20 -11.06 -36.43
N ASN A 495 10.95 -10.67 -36.14
CA ASN A 495 10.21 -11.02 -34.91
C ASN A 495 10.86 -10.49 -33.61
N ILE A 496 11.39 -9.27 -33.62
CA ILE A 496 11.99 -8.62 -32.45
C ILE A 496 11.27 -7.30 -32.16
N SER A 497 10.86 -7.09 -30.92
CA SER A 497 10.05 -5.92 -30.55
C SER A 497 10.88 -4.82 -29.88
N GLY A 498 11.69 -5.18 -28.88
CA GLY A 498 12.38 -4.23 -28.00
C GLY A 498 13.62 -3.58 -28.60
N ASP A 499 13.85 -2.32 -28.28
CA ASP A 499 14.99 -1.55 -28.80
C ASP A 499 16.31 -2.01 -28.18
N LEU A 500 16.30 -2.40 -26.90
CA LEU A 500 17.47 -2.98 -26.25
C LEU A 500 17.89 -4.29 -26.93
N ALA A 501 16.93 -5.18 -27.21
CA ALA A 501 17.20 -6.41 -27.95
C ALA A 501 17.76 -6.14 -29.36
N LYS A 502 17.18 -5.20 -30.11
CA LYS A 502 17.66 -4.83 -31.46
C LYS A 502 19.11 -4.32 -31.42
N HIS A 503 19.42 -3.41 -30.49
CA HIS A 503 20.77 -2.89 -30.33
C HIS A 503 21.75 -4.00 -29.94
N SER A 504 21.34 -4.87 -29.01
CA SER A 504 22.17 -5.97 -28.53
C SER A 504 22.47 -7.01 -29.62
N ILE A 505 21.51 -7.35 -30.46
CA ILE A 505 21.75 -8.29 -31.57
C ILE A 505 22.56 -7.63 -32.69
N THR A 506 22.38 -6.33 -32.91
CA THR A 506 23.25 -5.56 -33.82
C THR A 506 24.70 -5.58 -33.33
N LEU A 507 24.91 -5.47 -32.01
CA LEU A 507 26.22 -5.64 -31.37
C LEU A 507 26.79 -7.03 -31.62
N ALA A 508 25.98 -8.08 -31.43
CA ALA A 508 26.36 -9.46 -31.70
C ALA A 508 26.80 -9.66 -33.15
N SER A 509 26.09 -9.06 -34.12
CA SER A 509 26.44 -9.10 -35.54
C SER A 509 27.80 -8.43 -35.80
N ALA A 510 28.01 -7.23 -35.28
CA ALA A 510 29.28 -6.52 -35.42
C ALA A 510 30.45 -7.29 -34.80
N LEU A 511 30.26 -7.83 -33.59
CA LEU A 511 31.26 -8.64 -32.90
C LEU A 511 31.59 -9.92 -33.68
N SER A 512 30.57 -10.62 -34.18
CA SER A 512 30.75 -11.85 -34.99
C SER A 512 31.63 -11.59 -36.22
N LYS A 513 31.32 -10.51 -36.96
CA LYS A 513 32.11 -10.09 -38.14
C LYS A 513 33.56 -9.77 -37.75
N LYS A 514 33.76 -9.01 -36.67
CA LYS A 514 35.10 -8.66 -36.16
C LYS A 514 35.91 -9.91 -35.79
N LEU A 515 35.32 -10.83 -35.03
CA LEU A 515 36.00 -12.04 -34.56
C LEU A 515 36.41 -12.96 -35.71
N ILE A 516 35.57 -13.09 -36.74
CA ILE A 516 35.89 -13.84 -37.96
C ILE A 516 37.02 -13.15 -38.74
N ALA A 517 36.94 -11.84 -38.94
CA ALA A 517 37.95 -11.08 -39.67
C ALA A 517 39.34 -11.11 -39.00
N GLU A 518 39.39 -11.09 -37.66
CA GLU A 518 40.64 -11.22 -36.91
C GLU A 518 41.21 -12.65 -36.92
N GLY A 519 40.40 -13.65 -37.26
CA GLY A 519 40.82 -15.06 -37.33
C GLY A 519 41.33 -15.61 -35.99
N LYS A 520 40.84 -15.08 -34.87
CA LYS A 520 41.22 -15.47 -33.50
C LYS A 520 40.33 -16.52 -32.88
N LEU A 521 39.23 -16.87 -33.54
CA LEU A 521 38.32 -17.91 -33.05
C LEU A 521 39.00 -19.28 -33.11
N PRO A 522 38.72 -20.18 -32.14
CA PRO A 522 39.18 -21.57 -32.18
C PRO A 522 38.36 -22.40 -33.21
N LEU A 523 38.22 -21.87 -34.42
CA LEU A 523 37.49 -22.44 -35.56
C LEU A 523 38.39 -22.36 -36.82
N PRO A 524 38.15 -23.22 -37.82
CA PRO A 524 38.84 -23.12 -39.10
C PRO A 524 38.71 -21.73 -39.72
N LYS A 525 39.83 -21.21 -40.22
CA LYS A 525 39.84 -19.96 -40.97
C LYS A 525 39.19 -20.19 -42.33
N LYS A 526 38.18 -19.38 -42.65
CA LYS A 526 37.55 -19.33 -43.97
C LYS A 526 37.66 -17.89 -44.46
N ASP A 527 38.17 -17.72 -45.67
CA ASP A 527 38.24 -16.39 -46.29
C ASP A 527 36.84 -16.02 -46.80
N ILE A 528 36.20 -15.06 -46.14
CA ILE A 528 34.82 -14.66 -46.41
C ILE A 528 34.81 -13.15 -46.65
N ASP A 529 34.30 -12.74 -47.79
CA ASP A 529 34.00 -11.32 -48.01
C ASP A 529 32.78 -10.92 -47.17
N LEU A 530 33.04 -10.31 -46.01
CA LEU A 530 31.99 -9.84 -45.10
C LEU A 530 31.25 -8.58 -45.61
N THR A 531 31.76 -7.95 -46.68
CA THR A 531 31.18 -6.71 -47.24
C THR A 531 30.06 -6.97 -48.25
N SER A 532 29.90 -8.21 -48.72
CA SER A 532 28.86 -8.64 -49.66
C SER A 532 27.82 -9.59 -49.04
N LYS A 533 27.68 -9.59 -47.70
CA LYS A 533 26.75 -10.48 -46.97
C LYS A 533 25.63 -9.72 -46.27
N GLU A 534 24.40 -10.15 -46.51
CA GLU A 534 23.22 -9.83 -45.69
C GLU A 534 22.98 -10.94 -44.67
N ILE A 535 22.76 -10.55 -43.41
CA ILE A 535 22.52 -11.46 -42.28
C ILE A 535 21.06 -11.33 -41.86
N TYR A 536 20.27 -12.38 -42.06
CA TYR A 536 18.88 -12.45 -41.60
C TYR A 536 18.83 -13.23 -40.30
N ILE A 537 18.35 -12.61 -39.22
CA ILE A 537 18.21 -13.24 -37.91
C ILE A 537 16.73 -13.27 -37.56
N GLN A 538 16.18 -14.46 -37.43
CA GLN A 538 14.79 -14.69 -37.09
C GLN A 538 14.66 -15.36 -35.74
N PHE A 539 13.87 -14.75 -34.86
CA PHE A 539 13.38 -15.41 -33.65
C PHE A 539 12.11 -16.18 -34.02
N SER A 540 12.27 -17.48 -34.22
CA SER A 540 11.22 -18.36 -34.72
C SER A 540 10.25 -18.71 -33.60
N GLN A 541 8.95 -18.67 -33.91
CA GLN A 541 7.86 -19.08 -33.00
C GLN A 541 7.85 -18.35 -31.65
N SER A 542 8.38 -17.11 -31.62
CA SER A 542 8.20 -16.20 -30.49
C SER A 542 6.92 -15.39 -30.72
N TYR A 543 5.84 -15.75 -30.02
CA TYR A 543 4.57 -15.03 -30.09
C TYR A 543 4.49 -13.89 -29.06
N SER A 544 5.54 -13.72 -28.24
CA SER A 544 5.66 -12.70 -27.21
C SER A 544 6.69 -11.66 -27.64
N LYS A 545 6.60 -10.47 -27.05
CA LYS A 545 7.60 -9.42 -27.25
C LYS A 545 8.95 -9.91 -26.74
N ILE A 546 9.94 -9.94 -27.62
CA ILE A 546 11.34 -10.17 -27.25
C ILE A 546 11.98 -8.83 -26.94
N ASP A 547 12.50 -8.72 -25.72
CA ASP A 547 13.25 -7.57 -25.23
C ASP A 547 14.37 -8.03 -24.28
N GLY A 548 15.37 -7.16 -24.05
CA GLY A 548 16.56 -7.47 -23.27
C GLY A 548 17.75 -7.99 -24.08
N ASP A 549 18.86 -8.22 -23.40
CA ASP A 549 20.16 -8.60 -23.96
C ASP A 549 20.55 -10.05 -23.65
N SER A 550 19.67 -10.87 -23.08
CA SER A 550 20.06 -12.23 -22.67
C SER A 550 20.22 -13.24 -23.81
N ALA A 551 19.96 -12.84 -25.05
CA ALA A 551 20.09 -13.66 -26.26
C ALA A 551 21.32 -13.30 -27.11
N THR A 552 22.15 -12.34 -26.69
CA THR A 552 23.28 -11.82 -27.46
C THR A 552 24.31 -12.90 -27.76
N ALA A 553 24.66 -13.72 -26.76
CA ALA A 553 25.57 -14.85 -26.94
C ALA A 553 25.04 -15.86 -27.97
N ALA A 554 23.76 -16.20 -27.86
CA ALA A 554 23.10 -17.12 -28.78
C ALA A 554 23.11 -16.58 -30.22
N ALA A 555 22.72 -15.31 -30.39
CA ALA A 555 22.72 -14.66 -31.71
C ALA A 555 24.13 -14.59 -32.31
N CYS A 556 25.15 -14.26 -31.51
CA CYS A 556 26.54 -14.22 -31.96
C CYS A 556 27.00 -15.58 -32.49
N LEU A 557 26.78 -16.67 -31.74
CA LEU A 557 27.12 -18.02 -32.17
C LEU A 557 26.38 -18.45 -33.44
N SER A 558 25.08 -18.12 -33.54
CA SER A 558 24.25 -18.42 -34.71
C SER A 558 24.78 -17.72 -35.98
N ILE A 559 25.22 -16.47 -35.84
CA ILE A 559 25.83 -15.71 -36.93
C ILE A 559 27.18 -16.29 -37.34
N ILE A 560 28.04 -16.62 -36.37
CA ILE A 560 29.34 -17.26 -36.65
C ILE A 560 29.14 -18.60 -37.36
N SER A 561 28.20 -19.42 -36.89
CA SER A 561 27.83 -20.69 -37.51
C SER A 561 27.38 -20.51 -38.96
N ALA A 562 26.46 -19.56 -39.21
CA ALA A 562 25.94 -19.32 -40.55
C ALA A 562 26.99 -18.73 -41.51
N LEU A 563 27.89 -17.88 -41.03
CA LEU A 563 28.97 -17.30 -41.85
C LEU A 563 30.05 -18.33 -42.20
N LEU A 564 30.49 -19.13 -41.23
CA LEU A 564 31.54 -20.14 -41.44
C LEU A 564 31.01 -21.45 -42.04
N GLU A 565 29.69 -21.65 -42.05
CA GLU A 565 29.01 -22.91 -42.40
C GLU A 565 29.42 -24.08 -41.49
N ILE A 566 29.69 -23.78 -40.22
CA ILE A 566 30.05 -24.80 -39.21
C ILE A 566 28.81 -25.07 -38.35
N PRO A 567 28.37 -26.33 -38.23
CA PRO A 567 27.14 -26.64 -37.51
C PRO A 567 27.30 -26.52 -35.98
N LEU A 568 26.22 -26.13 -35.32
CA LEU A 568 26.07 -26.07 -33.87
C LEU A 568 25.38 -27.34 -33.37
N LYS A 569 25.84 -27.87 -32.23
CA LYS A 569 25.15 -28.95 -31.50
C LYS A 569 23.74 -28.50 -31.10
N GLN A 570 22.80 -29.43 -31.05
CA GLN A 570 21.37 -29.14 -30.80
C GLN A 570 20.84 -29.76 -29.49
N ASP A 571 21.74 -30.24 -28.63
CA ASP A 571 21.47 -30.87 -27.34
C ASP A 571 21.48 -29.88 -26.15
N PHE A 572 21.80 -28.61 -26.43
CA PHE A 572 21.92 -27.55 -25.43
C PHE A 572 21.01 -26.34 -25.69
N ALA A 573 20.69 -25.63 -24.61
CA ALA A 573 20.13 -24.29 -24.64
C ALA A 573 21.09 -23.28 -23.99
N ILE A 574 21.02 -22.01 -24.39
CA ILE A 574 21.96 -20.99 -23.91
C ILE A 574 21.27 -19.68 -23.53
N THR A 575 21.82 -18.99 -22.53
CA THR A 575 21.53 -17.60 -22.24
C THR A 575 22.80 -16.85 -21.85
N GLY A 576 22.85 -15.55 -22.15
CA GLY A 576 23.99 -14.71 -21.81
C GLY A 576 24.00 -13.43 -22.64
N SER A 577 24.26 -12.32 -21.97
CA SER A 577 24.60 -11.07 -22.64
C SER A 577 26.09 -11.08 -23.01
N LEU A 578 26.50 -10.20 -23.92
CA LEU A 578 27.89 -10.09 -24.38
C LEU A 578 28.33 -8.63 -24.39
N ASP A 579 29.57 -8.40 -23.98
CA ASP A 579 30.27 -7.14 -24.25
C ASP A 579 31.07 -7.19 -25.56
N LEU A 580 31.66 -6.05 -25.95
CA LEU A 580 32.49 -5.91 -27.15
C LEU A 580 33.83 -6.66 -27.08
N SER A 581 34.20 -7.14 -25.90
CA SER A 581 35.42 -7.91 -25.65
C SER A 581 35.18 -9.42 -25.74
N GLY A 582 33.91 -9.85 -25.86
CA GLY A 582 33.55 -11.26 -25.90
C GLY A 582 33.38 -11.89 -24.52
N ASN A 583 33.25 -11.09 -23.45
CA ASN A 583 32.88 -11.59 -22.13
C ASN A 583 31.38 -11.84 -22.07
N ILE A 584 31.00 -12.91 -21.38
CA ILE A 584 29.62 -13.32 -21.16
C ILE A 584 29.14 -12.70 -19.85
N LEU A 585 28.09 -11.89 -19.94
CA LEU A 585 27.55 -11.11 -18.83
C LEU A 585 26.32 -11.78 -18.22
N ALA A 586 26.11 -11.52 -16.93
CA ALA A 586 24.98 -12.05 -16.16
C ALA A 586 23.63 -11.61 -16.74
N VAL A 587 22.62 -12.46 -16.57
CA VAL A 587 21.26 -12.24 -17.04
C VAL A 587 20.25 -12.43 -15.91
N GLY A 588 19.08 -11.81 -16.04
CA GLY A 588 17.96 -12.02 -15.12
C GLY A 588 17.21 -13.35 -15.37
N GLY A 589 16.52 -13.82 -14.33
CA GLY A 589 15.60 -14.96 -14.37
C GLY A 589 16.26 -16.30 -14.70
N ILE A 590 17.45 -16.54 -14.14
CA ILE A 590 18.28 -17.68 -14.54
C ILE A 590 17.64 -19.03 -14.19
N ASN A 591 17.02 -19.15 -13.01
CA ASN A 591 16.39 -20.40 -12.57
C ASN A 591 15.23 -20.78 -13.49
N GLU A 592 14.47 -19.78 -13.94
CA GLU A 592 13.30 -20.01 -14.77
C GLU A 592 13.72 -20.38 -16.18
N LYS A 593 14.81 -19.80 -16.69
CA LYS A 593 15.45 -20.21 -17.93
C LYS A 593 16.00 -21.65 -17.87
N ILE A 594 16.67 -22.03 -16.78
CA ILE A 594 17.15 -23.40 -16.56
C ILE A 594 15.98 -24.38 -16.52
N ASN A 595 14.93 -24.06 -15.78
CA ASN A 595 13.72 -24.89 -15.70
C ASN A 595 13.03 -25.03 -17.06
N ALA A 596 13.00 -23.97 -17.88
CA ALA A 596 12.50 -24.07 -19.24
C ALA A 596 13.34 -25.03 -20.10
N ALA A 597 14.67 -24.92 -20.06
CA ALA A 597 15.55 -25.84 -20.79
C ALA A 597 15.28 -27.31 -20.38
N LYS A 598 15.13 -27.57 -19.07
CA LYS A 598 14.78 -28.89 -18.53
C LYS A 598 13.42 -29.37 -19.01
N GLU A 599 12.38 -28.54 -18.95
CA GLU A 599 11.03 -28.90 -19.41
C GLU A 599 10.94 -29.21 -20.90
N TYR A 600 11.79 -28.59 -21.72
CA TYR A 600 11.89 -28.89 -23.15
C TYR A 600 12.79 -30.09 -23.45
N GLY A 601 13.44 -30.67 -22.42
CA GLY A 601 14.23 -31.90 -22.52
C GLY A 601 15.70 -31.70 -22.94
N PHE A 602 16.26 -30.50 -22.79
CA PHE A 602 17.67 -30.26 -23.10
C PHE A 602 18.58 -31.00 -22.10
N LYS A 603 19.67 -31.60 -22.59
CA LYS A 603 20.63 -32.34 -21.75
C LYS A 603 21.49 -31.39 -20.92
N ARG A 604 21.86 -30.25 -21.53
CA ARG A 604 22.76 -29.24 -20.96
C ARG A 604 22.25 -27.83 -21.20
N VAL A 605 22.51 -26.95 -20.25
CA VAL A 605 22.22 -25.51 -20.35
C VAL A 605 23.49 -24.72 -20.08
N ILE A 606 23.76 -23.77 -20.97
CA ILE A 606 24.94 -22.90 -20.87
C ILE A 606 24.50 -21.55 -20.32
N ILE A 607 25.17 -21.11 -19.25
CA ILE A 607 24.84 -19.90 -18.52
C ILE A 607 26.09 -19.06 -18.22
N PRO A 608 25.94 -17.75 -17.97
CA PRO A 608 27.06 -16.93 -17.50
C PRO A 608 27.57 -17.44 -16.14
N GLU A 609 28.88 -17.57 -15.96
CA GLU A 609 29.45 -17.98 -14.67
C GLU A 609 29.04 -17.05 -13.52
N ALA A 610 28.89 -15.76 -13.82
CA ALA A 610 28.44 -14.76 -12.86
C ALA A 610 27.04 -15.07 -12.27
N ASN A 611 26.19 -15.85 -12.96
CA ASN A 611 24.88 -16.25 -12.45
C ASN A 611 24.92 -17.52 -11.57
N MET A 612 26.07 -18.19 -11.39
CA MET A 612 26.15 -19.41 -10.58
C MET A 612 25.71 -19.20 -9.12
N ILE A 613 25.86 -17.97 -8.60
CA ILE A 613 25.37 -17.57 -7.27
C ILE A 613 23.83 -17.61 -7.15
N ASP A 614 23.14 -17.51 -8.28
CA ASP A 614 21.68 -17.43 -8.33
C ASP A 614 21.01 -18.78 -8.62
N VAL A 615 21.78 -19.80 -9.01
CA VAL A 615 21.27 -21.13 -9.37
C VAL A 615 20.78 -21.89 -8.13
N ILE A 616 19.53 -22.34 -8.17
CA ILE A 616 18.83 -23.08 -7.12
C ILE A 616 18.39 -24.44 -7.68
N ASP A 617 18.86 -25.52 -7.06
CA ASP A 617 18.43 -26.92 -7.30
C ASP A 617 18.54 -27.42 -8.76
N PRO A 618 19.75 -27.74 -9.25
CA PRO A 618 20.03 -28.04 -10.66
C PRO A 618 19.67 -29.47 -11.10
N GLU A 619 18.88 -30.24 -10.33
CA GLU A 619 18.65 -31.65 -10.64
C GLU A 619 17.97 -31.84 -12.01
N GLY A 620 18.51 -32.76 -12.82
CA GLY A 620 17.92 -33.16 -14.10
C GLY A 620 18.35 -32.37 -15.34
N ILE A 621 19.33 -31.47 -15.23
CA ILE A 621 20.00 -30.83 -16.38
C ILE A 621 21.46 -30.50 -16.05
N GLU A 622 22.38 -30.70 -16.98
CA GLU A 622 23.79 -30.31 -16.80
C GLU A 622 23.95 -28.80 -16.99
N ILE A 623 24.48 -28.10 -15.99
CA ILE A 623 24.72 -26.65 -16.06
C ILE A 623 26.18 -26.39 -16.37
N ILE A 624 26.43 -25.61 -17.43
CA ILE A 624 27.77 -25.28 -17.91
C ILE A 624 27.99 -23.78 -17.77
N PRO A 625 28.71 -23.32 -16.74
CA PRO A 625 29.08 -21.91 -16.59
C PRO A 625 30.21 -21.54 -17.56
N VAL A 626 30.12 -20.35 -18.15
CA VAL A 626 31.12 -19.82 -19.09
C VAL A 626 31.41 -18.35 -18.80
N LYS A 627 32.67 -17.91 -19.01
CA LYS A 627 33.09 -16.50 -18.87
C LYS A 627 33.21 -15.79 -20.21
N THR A 628 33.65 -16.48 -21.24
CA THR A 628 34.03 -15.86 -22.51
C THR A 628 33.53 -16.65 -23.72
N LEU A 629 33.46 -15.98 -24.87
CA LEU A 629 33.18 -16.63 -26.15
C LEU A 629 34.20 -17.72 -26.52
N ASP A 630 35.47 -17.54 -26.14
CA ASP A 630 36.54 -18.50 -26.45
C ASP A 630 36.34 -19.83 -25.72
N GLU A 631 35.88 -19.79 -24.47
CA GLU A 631 35.47 -20.99 -23.71
C GLU A 631 34.21 -21.62 -24.29
N LEU A 632 33.29 -20.79 -24.79
CA LEU A 632 31.98 -21.22 -25.27
C LEU A 632 32.05 -21.98 -26.60
N ILE A 633 32.88 -21.54 -27.53
CA ILE A 633 32.93 -22.06 -28.91
C ILE A 633 33.21 -23.58 -28.98
N PRO A 634 34.24 -24.13 -28.31
CA PRO A 634 34.52 -25.57 -28.35
C PRO A 634 33.38 -26.43 -27.78
N LEU A 635 32.56 -25.85 -26.89
CA LEU A 635 31.46 -26.55 -26.24
C LEU A 635 30.24 -26.69 -27.14
N VAL A 636 30.02 -25.75 -28.07
CA VAL A 636 28.78 -25.61 -28.83
C VAL A 636 28.88 -25.97 -30.30
N PHE A 637 30.06 -25.80 -30.91
CA PHE A 637 30.30 -26.17 -32.30
C PHE A 637 30.61 -27.67 -32.42
N ASP A 638 30.15 -28.29 -33.50
CA ASP A 638 30.54 -29.66 -33.85
C ASP A 638 31.83 -29.65 -34.67
N LEU A 639 32.97 -29.65 -33.97
CA LEU A 639 34.30 -29.69 -34.58
C LEU A 639 34.63 -31.04 -35.22
N ASP A 640 33.96 -32.13 -34.83
CA ASP A 640 34.25 -33.46 -35.36
C ASP A 640 33.76 -33.59 -36.81
N SER A 641 32.68 -32.90 -37.16
CA SER A 641 32.21 -32.77 -38.55
C SER A 641 33.23 -32.12 -39.50
N ILE A 642 34.13 -31.29 -38.95
CA ILE A 642 35.16 -30.56 -39.70
C ILE A 642 36.31 -31.50 -40.09
N SER A 643 36.57 -32.55 -39.30
CA SER A 643 37.66 -33.51 -39.56
C SER A 643 37.34 -34.55 -40.64
N LYS A 644 36.07 -34.63 -41.07
CA LYS A 644 35.58 -35.63 -42.04
C LYS A 644 35.40 -35.10 -43.47
N ASN A 645 35.57 -33.80 -43.68
CA ASN A 645 35.57 -33.12 -44.97
C ASN A 645 36.95 -32.50 -45.23
#